data_AF-A0A662G4H4-F1
#
_entry.id   AF-A0A662G4H4-F1
#
_cell.length_a   1.000
_cell.length_b   1.000
_cell.length_c   1.000
_cell.angle_alpha   90.00
_cell.angle_beta   90.00
_cell.angle_gamma   90.00
#
_symmetry.space_group_name_H-M   'P 1'
#
loop_
_entity.id
_entity.type
_entity.pdbx_description
1 polymer ?
#
loop_
_entity_poly.entity_id
_entity_poly.type
_entity_poly.pdbx_seq_one_letter_code
_entity_poly.pdbx_strand_id
1 'polypeptide(L)'
;RYRTALIITILGLGTNEFAALLYVFYGLCLFFRGLREIAKKIILLSSAWFILAAIIITLLNPTQLQYYISYQLLKRSFEEKTSQFSFDIFTIVNHDKVAYFITIYGLLLFLPLLCPIEGLLAIFPWISLTLISKHSPYYSPYYQYPAFTSAQLFLATINSLRRLRKIGLGRILAIVLVILNISSAIIFGPIGFGFLDYVTKFPRPVHFHTSYRYNLFGINVYNQDAIEEALNIVPENASLLVQNHLFPHVYRRSNSYVSLIPEVTGWPVIYKDLNLRKVKWISIFSTPDHKRRFLGERKTALMILNDRKILFQGDNATFRLEKAVDIKKLFFECRLKPEEMSISQVILSSNAFELGLGSNGYLVLLIYSEGRENFTKFSDMPLKAGKWYKVSLNITASEAIVRVNGGAIIRLRIKNRVVAWIIDNIDYVILDSTASIWAFRGGFIPVILNPKYKLIAAGDGVMVFSMNRTSKRIQNLTYGKYLMMIYPSDEPIGEPVITMPLSKLSWKLIASPLAPQCLIVELGDELHNVTISGAEEYAFTRPAMKAYLAKRIRVKCSAIIHGKIKVNETGYYAVKIKKSIPSILEVRIDGVRIAKEKPVYLSSGSHSIKITWKRIRYPLLEIKLAKLPDCLNSASCLQ
;
A
#
# COMPACT_ATOMS: atom_id res chain seq x y z
N ARG A 1 9.43 12.38 48.84
CA ARG A 1 10.49 13.10 48.10
C ARG A 1 10.48 12.85 46.57
N TYR A 2 10.30 11.63 46.08
CA TYR A 2 10.42 11.34 44.63
C TYR A 2 9.10 11.20 43.84
N ARG A 3 7.98 11.67 44.40
CA ARG A 3 6.64 11.42 43.85
C ARG A 3 6.50 11.91 42.41
N THR A 4 6.93 13.14 42.12
CA THR A 4 6.85 13.72 40.78
C THR A 4 7.66 12.95 39.75
N ALA A 5 8.90 12.55 40.08
CA ALA A 5 9.74 11.78 39.18
C ALA A 5 9.12 10.42 38.84
N LEU A 6 8.54 9.73 39.82
CA LEU A 6 7.87 8.45 39.60
C LEU A 6 6.59 8.59 38.76
N ILE A 7 5.79 9.63 38.99
CA ILE A 7 4.59 9.91 38.16
C ILE A 7 5.01 10.14 36.71
N ILE A 8 6.03 10.96 36.47
CA ILE A 8 6.54 11.23 35.11
C ILE A 8 7.09 9.95 34.46
N THR A 9 7.78 9.11 35.22
CA THR A 9 8.23 7.80 34.71
C THR A 9 7.05 6.93 34.29
N ILE A 10 6.00 6.82 35.10
CA ILE A 10 4.80 6.04 34.76
C ILE A 10 4.14 6.57 33.47
N LEU A 11 3.98 7.90 33.37
CA LEU A 11 3.42 8.52 32.17
C LEU A 11 4.28 8.25 30.93
N GLY A 12 5.61 8.33 31.06
CA GLY A 12 6.55 8.01 29.99
C GLY A 12 6.50 6.54 29.56
N LEU A 13 6.40 5.62 30.51
CA LEU A 13 6.24 4.18 30.26
C LEU A 13 4.92 3.89 29.52
N GLY A 14 3.88 4.68 29.78
CA GLY A 14 2.58 4.60 29.10
C GLY A 14 2.58 4.97 27.62
N THR A 15 3.69 5.45 27.05
CA THR A 15 3.71 5.94 25.65
C THR A 15 3.99 4.83 24.63
N ASN A 16 5.03 4.03 24.85
CA ASN A 16 5.44 2.95 23.95
C ASN A 16 6.25 1.91 24.72
N GLU A 17 6.17 0.64 24.32
CA GLU A 17 6.88 -0.49 24.93
C GLU A 17 8.41 -0.29 24.96
N PHE A 18 9.01 0.36 23.96
CA PHE A 18 10.44 0.67 23.92
C PHE A 18 10.87 1.76 24.89
N ALA A 19 9.95 2.61 25.34
CA ALA A 19 10.27 3.65 26.32
C ALA A 19 10.84 3.03 27.61
N ALA A 20 10.37 1.84 27.98
CA ALA A 20 10.85 1.12 29.16
C ALA A 20 12.37 0.87 29.14
N LEU A 21 12.95 0.50 27.99
CA LEU A 21 14.40 0.32 27.86
C LEU A 21 15.17 1.62 28.06
N LEU A 22 14.65 2.75 27.54
CA LEU A 22 15.25 4.06 27.75
C LEU A 22 15.20 4.49 29.22
N TYR A 23 14.09 4.22 29.90
CA TYR A 23 13.96 4.53 31.33
C TYR A 23 14.84 3.64 32.22
N VAL A 24 15.10 2.38 31.83
CA VAL A 24 16.12 1.55 32.51
C VAL A 24 17.49 2.21 32.41
N PHE A 25 17.92 2.63 31.22
CA PHE A 25 19.21 3.27 31.03
C PHE A 25 19.29 4.67 31.66
N TYR A 26 18.20 5.42 31.67
CA TYR A 26 18.08 6.65 32.45
C TYR A 26 18.23 6.39 33.95
N GLY A 27 17.60 5.34 34.47
CA GLY A 27 17.78 4.88 35.84
C GLY A 27 19.23 4.53 36.16
N LEU A 28 19.94 3.83 35.25
CA LEU A 28 21.37 3.56 35.38
C LEU A 28 22.20 4.85 35.43
N CYS A 29 21.86 5.86 34.61
CA CYS A 29 22.52 7.17 34.67
C CYS A 29 22.35 7.84 36.03
N LEU A 30 21.14 7.80 36.60
CA LEU A 30 20.87 8.31 37.95
C LEU A 30 21.64 7.53 39.02
N PHE A 31 21.77 6.21 38.84
CA PHE A 31 22.53 5.36 39.75
C PHE A 31 24.00 5.78 39.80
N PHE A 32 24.64 5.96 38.64
CA PHE A 32 26.03 6.43 38.53
C PHE A 32 26.22 7.86 39.04
N ARG A 33 25.18 8.68 39.03
CA ARG A 33 25.17 10.03 39.63
C ARG A 33 24.95 10.05 41.14
N GLY A 34 24.85 8.89 41.79
CA GLY A 34 24.66 8.78 43.24
C GLY A 34 23.21 8.84 43.73
N LEU A 35 22.23 8.97 42.82
CA LEU A 35 20.80 8.98 43.14
C LEU A 35 20.22 7.56 43.24
N ARG A 36 20.87 6.71 44.04
CA ARG A 36 20.66 5.25 44.04
C ARG A 36 19.22 4.83 44.33
N GLU A 37 18.55 5.46 45.30
CA GLU A 37 17.22 5.03 45.73
C GLU A 37 16.13 5.29 44.70
N ILE A 38 16.15 6.45 44.04
CA ILE A 38 15.21 6.73 42.94
C ILE A 38 15.58 5.95 41.68
N ALA A 39 16.88 5.76 41.42
CA ALA A 39 17.36 4.97 40.30
C ALA A 39 16.85 3.52 40.36
N LYS A 40 17.01 2.84 41.51
CA LYS A 40 16.48 1.48 41.73
C LYS A 40 14.99 1.40 41.45
N LYS A 41 14.20 2.37 41.94
CA LYS A 41 12.75 2.41 41.72
C LYS A 41 12.39 2.57 40.24
N ILE A 42 13.08 3.46 39.52
CA ILE A 42 12.86 3.66 38.08
C ILE A 42 13.24 2.41 37.28
N ILE A 43 14.39 1.80 37.58
CA ILE A 43 14.85 0.57 36.90
C ILE A 43 13.84 -0.55 37.14
N LEU A 44 13.44 -0.79 38.39
CA LEU A 44 12.49 -1.84 38.74
C LEU A 44 11.14 -1.63 38.03
N LEU A 45 10.59 -0.41 38.10
CA LEU A 45 9.32 -0.07 37.48
C LEU A 45 9.38 -0.25 35.95
N SER A 46 10.46 0.19 35.32
CA SER A 46 10.64 0.12 33.87
C SER A 46 10.84 -1.32 33.39
N SER A 47 11.62 -2.13 34.11
CA SER A 47 11.79 -3.55 33.83
C SER A 47 10.48 -4.32 34.00
N ALA A 48 9.73 -4.05 35.07
CA ALA A 48 8.41 -4.65 35.28
C ALA A 48 7.43 -4.28 34.17
N TRP A 49 7.43 -3.01 33.75
CA TRP A 49 6.62 -2.54 32.63
C TRP A 49 7.00 -3.21 31.31
N PHE A 50 8.29 -3.33 31.02
CA PHE A 50 8.77 -4.01 29.81
C PHE A 50 8.35 -5.48 29.77
N ILE A 51 8.48 -6.19 30.89
CA ILE A 51 8.05 -7.59 31.02
C ILE A 51 6.53 -7.69 30.82
N LEU A 52 5.75 -6.83 31.48
CA LEU A 52 4.29 -6.81 31.34
C LEU A 52 3.87 -6.52 29.89
N ALA A 53 4.49 -5.53 29.25
CA ALA A 53 4.25 -5.20 27.84
C ALA A 53 4.59 -6.40 26.93
N ALA A 54 5.74 -7.05 27.15
CA ALA A 54 6.13 -8.24 26.39
C ALA A 54 5.15 -9.41 26.59
N ILE A 55 4.68 -9.65 27.81
CA ILE A 55 3.65 -10.66 28.11
C ILE A 55 2.35 -10.31 27.39
N ILE A 56 1.86 -9.07 27.50
CA ILE A 56 0.63 -8.62 26.83
C ILE A 56 0.77 -8.77 25.31
N ILE A 57 1.88 -8.32 24.72
CA ILE A 57 2.13 -8.47 23.28
C ILE A 57 2.17 -9.94 22.90
N THR A 58 2.81 -10.81 23.69
CA THR A 58 2.89 -12.25 23.38
C THR A 58 1.54 -12.94 23.51
N LEU A 59 0.72 -12.56 24.48
CA LEU A 59 -0.63 -13.11 24.68
C LEU A 59 -1.60 -12.64 23.61
N LEU A 60 -1.55 -11.35 23.25
CA LEU A 60 -2.47 -10.76 22.29
C LEU A 60 -2.02 -10.98 20.84
N ASN A 61 -0.71 -10.89 20.56
CA ASN A 61 -0.16 -10.92 19.21
C ASN A 61 1.28 -11.48 19.14
N PRO A 62 1.47 -12.79 19.40
CA PRO A 62 2.81 -13.41 19.44
C PRO A 62 3.58 -13.30 18.12
N THR A 63 2.87 -13.25 16.99
CA THR A 63 3.46 -13.09 15.65
C THR A 63 4.05 -11.69 15.44
N GLN A 64 3.52 -10.65 16.09
CA GLN A 64 4.08 -9.30 16.01
C GLN A 64 5.46 -9.22 16.64
N LEU A 65 5.66 -9.89 17.79
CA LEU A 65 6.98 -9.94 18.42
C LEU A 65 7.98 -10.69 17.53
N GLN A 66 7.57 -11.84 16.99
CA GLN A 66 8.39 -12.59 16.02
C GLN A 66 8.71 -11.75 14.78
N TYR A 67 7.77 -10.95 14.26
CA TYR A 67 8.01 -10.04 13.14
C TYR A 67 9.04 -8.96 13.48
N TYR A 68 8.92 -8.29 14.62
CA TYR A 68 9.90 -7.26 15.04
C TYR A 68 11.31 -7.85 15.13
N ILE A 69 11.41 -9.04 15.74
CA ILE A 69 12.69 -9.74 15.90
C ILE A 69 13.23 -10.24 14.55
N SER A 70 12.44 -10.98 13.78
CA SER A 70 12.87 -11.60 12.52
C SER A 70 13.09 -10.58 11.40
N TYR A 71 12.16 -9.64 11.21
CA TYR A 71 12.13 -8.77 10.04
C TYR A 71 12.81 -7.42 10.25
N GLN A 72 12.69 -6.81 11.43
CA GLN A 72 13.28 -5.49 11.69
C GLN A 72 14.68 -5.55 12.31
N LEU A 73 14.96 -6.60 13.10
CA LEU A 73 16.27 -6.82 13.72
C LEU A 73 17.13 -7.82 12.90
N LEU A 74 16.57 -8.99 12.55
CA LEU A 74 17.34 -10.13 12.03
C LEU A 74 17.15 -10.41 10.53
N LYS A 75 16.75 -9.43 9.71
CA LYS A 75 16.39 -9.61 8.27
C LYS A 75 17.40 -10.43 7.42
N ARG A 76 18.64 -10.63 7.88
CA ARG A 76 19.67 -11.44 7.20
C ARG A 76 19.62 -12.95 7.54
N SER A 77 19.09 -13.37 8.68
CA SER A 77 19.21 -14.76 9.13
C SER A 77 18.26 -15.75 8.44
N PHE A 78 17.23 -15.29 7.72
CA PHE A 78 16.23 -16.17 7.12
C PHE A 78 16.14 -16.15 5.59
N GLU A 79 16.73 -15.17 4.90
CA GLU A 79 16.72 -15.13 3.42
C GLU A 79 17.93 -15.83 2.79
N GLU A 80 19.01 -16.07 3.53
CA GLU A 80 20.18 -16.83 3.06
C GLU A 80 20.38 -18.08 3.91
N LYS A 81 19.99 -19.22 3.34
CA LYS A 81 20.42 -20.55 3.77
C LYS A 81 21.88 -20.77 3.36
N THR A 82 22.78 -19.86 3.71
CA THR A 82 24.23 -19.98 3.53
C THR A 82 24.94 -19.41 4.74
N SER A 83 25.65 -20.32 5.39
CA SER A 83 26.52 -20.13 6.55
C SER A 83 27.54 -19.02 6.34
N GLN A 84 27.35 -17.88 6.98
CA GLN A 84 28.41 -17.12 7.66
C GLN A 84 27.79 -15.88 8.32
N PHE A 85 27.79 -15.88 9.66
CA PHE A 85 27.52 -14.69 10.46
C PHE A 85 28.72 -13.75 10.34
N SER A 86 28.85 -13.01 9.23
CA SER A 86 29.91 -12.02 9.07
C SER A 86 29.50 -10.69 9.72
N PHE A 87 30.17 -10.36 10.82
CA PHE A 87 30.15 -9.03 11.46
C PHE A 87 30.93 -8.03 10.59
N ASP A 88 30.36 -7.67 9.44
CA ASP A 88 30.96 -6.64 8.61
C ASP A 88 30.56 -5.25 9.13
N ILE A 89 31.45 -4.60 9.89
CA ILE A 89 31.26 -3.28 10.51
C ILE A 89 30.83 -2.23 9.48
N PHE A 90 31.31 -2.35 8.23
CA PHE A 90 30.95 -1.44 7.13
C PHE A 90 29.51 -1.62 6.64
N THR A 91 28.88 -2.77 6.90
CA THR A 91 27.44 -2.98 6.64
C THR A 91 26.54 -2.51 7.80
N ILE A 92 27.09 -2.44 9.02
CA ILE A 92 26.39 -1.94 10.22
C ILE A 92 26.29 -0.42 10.18
N VAL A 93 27.36 0.26 9.77
CA VAL A 93 27.46 1.72 9.65
C VAL A 93 27.38 2.13 8.18
N ASN A 94 26.18 2.45 7.70
CA ASN A 94 26.00 3.01 6.36
C ASN A 94 26.05 4.56 6.38
N HIS A 95 26.22 5.16 5.19
CA HIS A 95 26.26 6.62 5.04
C HIS A 95 25.07 7.33 5.70
N ASP A 96 23.87 6.76 5.60
CA ASP A 96 22.66 7.36 6.17
C ASP A 96 22.66 7.33 7.70
N LYS A 97 23.10 6.26 8.35
CA LYS A 97 23.25 6.19 9.81
C LYS A 97 24.28 7.21 10.32
N VAL A 98 25.41 7.35 9.61
CA VAL A 98 26.42 8.37 9.93
C VAL A 98 25.82 9.77 9.80
N ALA A 99 25.15 10.07 8.67
CA ALA A 99 24.50 11.35 8.45
C ALA A 99 23.43 11.64 9.52
N TYR A 100 22.68 10.62 9.96
CA TYR A 100 21.70 10.73 11.03
C TYR A 100 22.36 11.12 12.36
N PHE A 101 23.42 10.43 12.78
CA PHE A 101 24.14 10.76 14.01
C PHE A 101 24.81 12.15 13.94
N ILE A 102 25.42 12.49 12.79
CA ILE A 102 25.95 13.84 12.54
C ILE A 102 24.84 14.88 12.65
N THR A 103 23.63 14.59 12.16
CA THR A 103 22.50 15.54 12.25
C THR A 103 22.09 15.76 13.71
N ILE A 104 21.79 14.69 14.46
CA ILE A 104 21.26 14.83 15.83
C ILE A 104 22.28 15.38 16.82
N TYR A 105 23.58 15.09 16.64
CA TYR A 105 24.65 15.66 17.47
C TYR A 105 25.15 17.00 16.96
N GLY A 106 25.24 17.19 15.64
CA GLY A 106 25.75 18.40 15.01
C GLY A 106 24.85 19.61 15.26
N LEU A 107 23.52 19.42 15.25
CA LEU A 107 22.55 20.45 15.66
C LEU A 107 22.69 20.86 17.15
N LEU A 108 23.39 20.04 17.93
CA LEU A 108 23.74 20.30 19.33
C LEU A 108 25.22 20.61 19.52
N LEU A 109 25.95 20.95 18.44
CA LEU A 109 27.39 21.23 18.42
C LEU A 109 28.24 20.14 19.08
N PHE A 110 27.78 18.89 19.05
CA PHE A 110 28.38 17.74 19.74
C PHE A 110 28.56 17.91 21.26
N LEU A 111 27.95 18.93 21.87
CA LEU A 111 28.00 19.18 23.32
C LEU A 111 27.52 18.03 24.19
N PRO A 112 26.54 17.20 23.79
CA PRO A 112 26.16 16.01 24.56
C PRO A 112 27.34 15.07 24.88
N LEU A 113 28.38 15.01 24.02
CA LEU A 113 29.54 14.14 24.21
C LEU A 113 30.42 14.55 25.41
N LEU A 114 30.35 15.81 25.86
CA LEU A 114 31.06 16.29 27.05
C LEU A 114 30.45 15.78 28.37
N CYS A 115 29.27 15.15 28.30
CA CYS A 115 28.55 14.54 29.41
C CYS A 115 28.15 13.10 29.02
N PRO A 116 29.11 12.16 28.93
CA PRO A 116 28.90 10.85 28.29
C PRO A 116 27.84 9.98 28.99
N ILE A 117 27.60 10.16 30.29
CA ILE A 117 26.53 9.46 31.00
C ILE A 117 25.17 9.82 30.40
N GLU A 118 24.87 11.09 30.16
CA GLU A 118 23.57 11.50 29.59
C GLU A 118 23.58 11.45 28.07
N GLY A 119 24.71 11.83 27.47
CA GLY A 119 24.86 11.96 26.03
C GLY A 119 25.04 10.63 25.30
N LEU A 120 25.52 9.57 25.97
CA LEU A 120 25.74 8.25 25.35
C LEU A 120 25.00 7.14 26.09
N LEU A 121 25.16 7.01 27.41
CA LEU A 121 24.57 5.89 28.15
C LEU A 121 23.03 5.96 28.15
N ALA A 122 22.43 7.13 28.40
CA ALA A 122 20.97 7.25 28.47
C ALA A 122 20.25 6.92 27.16
N ILE A 123 20.91 7.11 26.01
CA ILE A 123 20.36 6.81 24.68
C ILE A 123 20.95 5.56 24.04
N PHE A 124 21.80 4.85 24.76
CA PHE A 124 22.47 3.65 24.27
C PHE A 124 21.51 2.62 23.67
N PRO A 125 20.35 2.30 24.27
CA PRO A 125 19.39 1.37 23.66
C PRO A 125 18.98 1.76 22.24
N TRP A 126 18.74 3.05 22.01
CA TRP A 126 18.34 3.53 20.69
C TRP A 126 19.51 3.55 19.72
N ILE A 127 20.70 3.96 20.15
CA ILE A 127 21.93 3.90 19.34
C ILE A 127 22.18 2.46 18.88
N SER A 128 22.15 1.49 19.80
CA SER A 128 22.33 0.07 19.48
C SER A 128 21.28 -0.41 18.48
N LEU A 129 20.00 -0.05 18.69
CA LEU A 129 18.93 -0.43 17.79
C LEU A 129 19.11 0.17 16.39
N THR A 130 19.49 1.45 16.28
CA THR A 130 19.72 2.09 14.98
C THR A 130 20.91 1.51 14.25
N LEU A 131 21.99 1.15 14.97
CA LEU A 131 23.17 0.52 14.38
C LEU A 131 22.88 -0.91 13.91
N ILE A 132 22.17 -1.71 14.71
CA ILE A 132 21.90 -3.12 14.38
C ILE A 132 20.78 -3.25 13.34
N SER A 133 19.76 -2.39 13.39
CA SER A 133 18.59 -2.52 12.53
C SER A 133 18.88 -2.15 11.07
N LYS A 134 18.21 -2.88 10.16
CA LYS A 134 18.11 -2.52 8.73
C LYS A 134 16.85 -1.69 8.43
N HIS A 135 16.00 -1.43 9.42
CA HIS A 135 14.79 -0.65 9.26
C HIS A 135 15.15 0.83 9.13
N SER A 136 15.23 1.31 7.89
CA SER A 136 15.72 2.65 7.59
C SER A 136 14.96 3.80 8.26
N PRO A 137 13.65 3.71 8.55
CA PRO A 137 12.96 4.73 9.35
C PRO A 137 13.58 5.02 10.72
N TYR A 138 14.26 4.07 11.36
CA TYR A 138 14.86 4.29 12.70
C TYR A 138 15.99 5.33 12.72
N TYR A 139 16.69 5.50 11.60
CA TYR A 139 17.77 6.48 11.44
C TYR A 139 17.39 7.57 10.43
N SER A 140 16.12 7.98 10.43
CA SER A 140 15.63 9.05 9.58
C SER A 140 14.93 10.14 10.41
N PRO A 141 15.27 11.42 10.19
CA PRO A 141 14.61 12.53 10.87
C PRO A 141 13.16 12.77 10.40
N TYR A 142 12.70 12.07 9.35
CA TYR A 142 11.35 12.20 8.80
C TYR A 142 10.29 11.37 9.54
N TYR A 143 10.71 10.52 10.47
CA TYR A 143 9.82 9.68 11.27
C TYR A 143 9.89 10.10 12.74
N GLN A 144 8.95 9.63 13.55
CA GLN A 144 8.81 9.98 14.97
C GLN A 144 9.94 9.46 15.88
N TYR A 145 10.77 8.55 15.39
CA TYR A 145 11.77 7.84 16.17
C TYR A 145 12.87 8.69 16.85
N PRO A 146 13.33 9.84 16.31
CA PRO A 146 14.27 10.71 17.02
C PRO A 146 13.73 11.26 18.35
N ALA A 147 12.42 11.20 18.60
CA ALA A 147 11.83 11.54 19.89
C ALA A 147 12.42 10.70 21.04
N PHE A 148 12.87 9.47 20.76
CA PHE A 148 13.46 8.56 21.75
C PHE A 148 14.84 9.01 22.27
N THR A 149 15.54 9.90 21.57
CA THR A 149 16.87 10.37 21.99
C THR A 149 16.91 11.86 22.30
N SER A 150 15.93 12.62 21.80
CA SER A 150 15.94 14.08 21.85
C SER A 150 16.06 14.62 23.28
N ALA A 151 15.18 14.20 24.20
CA ALA A 151 15.14 14.74 25.56
C ALA A 151 16.48 14.55 26.31
N GLN A 152 17.09 13.37 26.19
CA GLN A 152 18.35 13.00 26.83
C GLN A 152 19.52 13.79 26.23
N LEU A 153 19.56 13.95 24.90
CA LEU A 153 20.56 14.76 24.23
C LEU A 153 20.47 16.23 24.64
N PHE A 154 19.27 16.81 24.72
CA PHE A 154 19.10 18.19 25.21
C PHE A 154 19.51 18.32 26.69
N LEU A 155 19.19 17.36 27.54
CA LEU A 155 19.63 17.34 28.94
C LEU A 155 21.16 17.30 29.04
N ALA A 156 21.82 16.48 28.22
CA ALA A 156 23.27 16.41 28.15
C ALA A 156 23.86 17.76 27.69
N THR A 157 23.28 18.39 26.65
CA THR A 157 23.68 19.73 26.18
C THR A 157 23.58 20.78 27.28
N ILE A 158 22.49 20.82 28.05
CA ILE A 158 22.31 21.78 29.15
C ILE A 158 23.39 21.58 30.23
N ASN A 159 23.68 20.33 30.59
CA ASN A 159 24.73 20.02 31.56
C ASN A 159 26.13 20.43 31.05
N SER A 160 26.40 20.20 29.77
CA SER A 160 27.64 20.64 29.11
C SER A 160 27.77 22.17 29.11
N LEU A 161 26.71 22.89 28.76
CA LEU A 161 26.68 24.36 28.82
C LEU A 161 26.91 24.88 30.25
N ARG A 162 26.36 24.22 31.28
CA ARG A 162 26.60 24.60 32.68
C ARG A 162 28.07 24.46 33.06
N ARG A 163 28.76 23.42 32.58
CA ARG A 163 30.20 23.25 32.78
C ARG A 163 30.98 24.34 32.06
N LEU A 164 30.62 24.63 30.80
CA LEU A 164 31.29 25.64 29.97
C LEU A 164 30.99 27.09 30.38
N ARG A 165 29.89 27.33 31.12
CA ARG A 165 29.61 28.64 31.73
C ARG A 165 30.68 29.04 32.74
N LYS A 166 31.29 28.07 33.43
CA LYS A 166 32.38 28.33 34.39
C LYS A 166 33.62 28.95 33.74
N ILE A 167 33.80 28.77 32.44
CA ILE A 167 34.93 29.29 31.66
C ILE A 167 34.49 30.40 30.68
N GLY A 168 33.32 31.01 30.90
CA GLY A 168 32.82 32.15 30.10
C GLY A 168 32.18 31.81 28.74
N LEU A 169 32.39 30.62 28.19
CA LEU A 169 31.86 30.24 26.86
C LEU A 169 30.36 29.91 26.84
N GLY A 170 29.75 29.59 27.99
CA GLY A 170 28.39 29.06 28.04
C GLY A 170 27.31 29.95 27.40
N ARG A 171 27.42 31.29 27.55
CA ARG A 171 26.44 32.24 26.98
C ARG A 171 26.53 32.32 25.45
N ILE A 172 27.76 32.38 24.93
CA ILE A 172 28.01 32.44 23.47
C ILE A 172 27.50 31.16 22.82
N LEU A 173 27.87 30.00 23.36
CA LEU A 173 27.43 28.70 22.82
C LEU A 173 25.91 28.52 22.88
N ALA A 174 25.24 29.01 23.92
CA ALA A 174 23.79 29.00 23.99
C ALA A 174 23.14 29.83 22.87
N ILE A 175 23.67 31.03 22.58
CA ILE A 175 23.19 31.88 21.47
C ILE A 175 23.43 31.18 20.13
N VAL A 176 24.63 30.62 19.91
CA VAL A 176 24.96 29.88 18.69
C VAL A 176 24.03 28.68 18.49
N LEU A 177 23.73 27.91 19.54
CA LEU A 177 22.77 26.80 19.46
C LEU A 177 21.39 27.26 19.03
N VAL A 178 20.88 28.36 19.60
CA VAL A 178 19.57 28.91 19.25
C VAL A 178 19.55 29.34 17.78
N ILE A 179 20.54 30.12 17.35
CA ILE A 179 20.65 30.58 15.96
C ILE A 179 20.78 29.37 15.01
N LEU A 180 21.63 28.40 15.34
CA LEU A 180 21.84 27.21 14.52
C LEU A 180 20.55 26.40 14.37
N ASN A 181 19.81 26.16 15.46
CA ASN A 181 18.59 25.36 15.42
C ASN A 181 17.45 26.10 14.70
N ILE A 182 17.30 27.41 14.91
CA ILE A 182 16.32 28.23 14.17
C ILE A 182 16.66 28.23 12.67
N SER A 183 17.91 28.52 12.32
CA SER A 183 18.38 28.52 10.93
C SER A 183 18.21 27.14 10.29
N SER A 184 18.53 26.08 11.03
CA SER A 184 18.38 24.71 10.56
C SER A 184 16.90 24.32 10.38
N ALA A 185 16.01 24.76 11.27
CA ALA A 185 14.57 24.55 11.13
C ALA A 185 14.00 25.28 9.90
N ILE A 186 14.52 26.47 9.57
CA ILE A 186 14.13 27.23 8.37
C ILE A 186 14.74 26.60 7.09
N ILE A 187 16.00 26.20 7.11
CA ILE A 187 16.69 25.70 5.90
C ILE A 187 16.34 24.24 5.63
N PHE A 188 16.55 23.38 6.62
CA PHE A 188 16.40 21.93 6.49
C PHE A 188 15.00 21.44 6.86
N GLY A 189 14.32 22.17 7.75
CA GLY A 189 13.05 21.74 8.30
C GLY A 189 11.93 21.70 7.25
N PRO A 190 10.94 20.82 7.46
CA PRO A 190 9.82 20.68 6.55
C PRO A 190 8.99 21.95 6.37
N ILE A 191 8.88 22.76 7.40
CA ILE A 191 8.06 23.98 7.42
C ILE A 191 8.76 25.16 6.70
N GLY A 192 10.08 25.07 6.49
CA GLY A 192 10.87 26.06 5.79
C GLY A 192 11.19 25.69 4.34
N PHE A 193 12.43 25.91 3.90
CA PHE A 193 12.88 25.59 2.54
C PHE A 193 13.04 24.09 2.28
N GLY A 194 13.10 23.29 3.33
CA GLY A 194 13.01 21.86 3.18
C GLY A 194 14.22 21.21 2.50
N PHE A 195 15.38 21.87 2.54
CA PHE A 195 16.60 21.53 1.80
C PHE A 195 17.11 20.12 2.11
N LEU A 196 16.78 19.57 3.28
CA LEU A 196 17.07 18.20 3.70
C LEU A 196 16.57 17.16 2.68
N ASP A 197 15.51 17.47 1.94
CA ASP A 197 14.96 16.60 0.90
C ASP A 197 15.87 16.45 -0.32
N TYR A 198 16.72 17.44 -0.58
CA TYR A 198 17.58 17.46 -1.75
C TYR A 198 18.99 16.96 -1.42
N VAL A 199 19.45 17.23 -0.20
CA VAL A 199 20.83 16.90 0.23
C VAL A 199 20.98 15.54 0.89
N THR A 200 19.87 14.86 1.25
CA THR A 200 19.92 13.55 1.92
C THR A 200 19.12 12.49 1.20
N LYS A 201 19.52 11.23 1.36
CA LYS A 201 18.78 10.04 0.88
C LYS A 201 17.98 9.37 1.98
N PHE A 202 17.72 10.07 3.09
CA PHE A 202 16.94 9.51 4.19
C PHE A 202 15.60 8.97 3.67
N PRO A 203 15.17 7.80 4.15
CA PRO A 203 13.85 7.28 3.82
C PRO A 203 12.80 8.25 4.34
N ARG A 204 11.74 8.43 3.56
CA ARG A 204 10.65 9.38 3.84
C ARG A 204 9.32 8.71 3.53
N PRO A 205 8.24 9.05 4.24
CA PRO A 205 6.91 8.54 3.90
C PRO A 205 6.56 8.87 2.45
N VAL A 206 5.81 8.01 1.76
CA VAL A 206 5.53 8.13 0.31
C VAL A 206 4.92 9.48 -0.06
N HIS A 207 4.11 10.06 0.84
CA HIS A 207 3.48 11.37 0.64
C HIS A 207 4.46 12.55 0.67
N PHE A 208 5.66 12.38 1.26
CA PHE A 208 6.73 13.39 1.29
C PHE A 208 7.50 13.50 -0.03
N HIS A 209 7.29 12.59 -0.99
CA HIS A 209 7.94 12.65 -2.31
C HIS A 209 7.20 13.54 -3.32
N THR A 210 6.14 14.24 -2.89
CA THR A 210 5.35 15.13 -3.76
C THR A 210 5.60 16.60 -3.43
N SER A 211 5.56 17.46 -4.45
CA SER A 211 5.79 18.91 -4.35
C SER A 211 4.73 19.68 -3.53
N TYR A 212 3.69 19.00 -3.02
CA TYR A 212 2.60 19.58 -2.24
C TYR A 212 2.81 19.39 -0.73
N ARG A 213 4.03 19.68 -0.28
CA ARG A 213 4.55 19.30 1.04
C ARG A 213 3.69 19.78 2.22
N TYR A 214 3.11 21.00 2.14
CA TYR A 214 2.36 21.63 3.25
C TYR A 214 1.24 22.58 2.82
N ASN A 215 0.81 22.56 1.56
CA ASN A 215 -0.38 23.33 1.18
C ASN A 215 -1.65 22.58 1.61
N LEU A 216 -1.85 22.43 2.93
CA LEU A 216 -3.09 21.87 3.49
C LEU A 216 -4.30 22.70 3.04
N PHE A 217 -4.13 24.01 2.86
CA PHE A 217 -5.15 24.91 2.32
C PHE A 217 -5.51 24.62 0.84
N GLY A 218 -4.61 23.98 0.09
CA GLY A 218 -4.79 23.60 -1.31
C GLY A 218 -5.16 22.13 -1.52
N ILE A 219 -5.09 21.30 -0.46
CA ILE A 219 -5.56 19.91 -0.49
C ILE A 219 -7.07 19.94 -0.21
N ASN A 220 -7.85 20.30 -1.22
CA ASN A 220 -9.28 20.07 -1.19
C ASN A 220 -9.51 18.56 -1.38
N VAL A 221 -9.78 17.87 -0.27
CA VAL A 221 -10.25 16.49 -0.28
C VAL A 221 -11.73 16.53 -0.65
N TYR A 222 -12.03 16.26 -1.92
CA TYR A 222 -13.37 16.47 -2.48
C TYR A 222 -14.47 15.60 -1.84
N ASN A 223 -14.11 14.58 -1.06
CA ASN A 223 -15.04 13.73 -0.33
C ASN A 223 -15.10 14.04 1.18
N GLN A 224 -14.50 15.15 1.64
CA GLN A 224 -14.52 15.54 3.06
C GLN A 224 -15.94 15.69 3.60
N ASP A 225 -16.78 16.48 2.92
CA ASP A 225 -18.19 16.67 3.28
C ASP A 225 -18.93 15.33 3.32
N ALA A 226 -18.63 14.45 2.36
CA ALA A 226 -19.22 13.11 2.30
C ALA A 226 -18.86 12.25 3.51
N ILE A 227 -17.61 12.33 3.97
CA ILE A 227 -17.12 11.62 5.15
C ILE A 227 -17.82 12.16 6.40
N GLU A 228 -17.90 13.47 6.57
CA GLU A 228 -18.53 14.10 7.73
C GLU A 228 -20.01 13.69 7.85
N GLU A 229 -20.77 13.80 6.76
CA GLU A 229 -22.16 13.36 6.69
C GLU A 229 -22.29 11.85 6.97
N ALA A 230 -21.41 11.02 6.40
CA ALA A 230 -21.43 9.58 6.63
C ALA A 230 -21.23 9.21 8.10
N LEU A 231 -20.34 9.93 8.81
CA LEU A 231 -20.04 9.69 10.22
C LEU A 231 -21.19 10.10 11.15
N ASN A 232 -21.95 11.13 10.77
CA ASN A 232 -23.12 11.63 11.50
C ASN A 232 -24.35 10.71 11.38
N ILE A 233 -24.43 9.90 10.32
CA ILE A 233 -25.54 8.94 10.12
C ILE A 233 -25.47 7.77 11.12
N VAL A 234 -24.26 7.41 11.57
CA VAL A 234 -24.03 6.22 12.41
C VAL A 234 -24.24 6.57 13.89
N PRO A 235 -25.17 5.89 14.61
CA PRO A 235 -25.36 6.10 16.04
C PRO A 235 -24.09 5.81 16.85
N GLU A 236 -23.88 6.53 17.95
CA GLU A 236 -22.65 6.40 18.75
C GLU A 236 -22.43 5.01 19.35
N ASN A 237 -23.50 4.32 19.73
CA ASN A 237 -23.45 3.00 20.36
C ASN A 237 -23.42 1.82 19.35
N ALA A 238 -23.56 2.10 18.06
CA ALA A 238 -23.59 1.08 17.04
C ALA A 238 -22.17 0.55 16.73
N SER A 239 -22.08 -0.73 16.39
CA SER A 239 -20.84 -1.30 15.89
C SER A 239 -20.54 -0.80 14.48
N LEU A 240 -19.28 -0.45 14.21
CA LEU A 240 -18.87 0.23 12.99
C LEU A 240 -17.53 -0.28 12.47
N LEU A 241 -17.49 -0.70 11.21
CA LEU A 241 -16.25 -1.01 10.48
C LEU A 241 -15.88 0.13 9.53
N VAL A 242 -14.67 0.68 9.68
CA VAL A 242 -14.15 1.77 8.83
C VAL A 242 -12.72 1.51 8.37
N GLN A 243 -12.28 2.19 7.31
CA GLN A 243 -10.88 2.16 6.83
C GLN A 243 -9.94 2.98 7.74
N ASN A 244 -8.63 2.69 7.69
CA ASN A 244 -7.64 3.24 8.61
C ASN A 244 -7.57 4.77 8.62
N HIS A 245 -7.83 5.43 7.49
CA HIS A 245 -7.84 6.90 7.44
C HIS A 245 -9.10 7.51 8.05
N LEU A 246 -10.20 6.75 8.14
CA LEU A 246 -11.44 7.18 8.79
C LEU A 246 -11.45 6.88 10.29
N PHE A 247 -10.69 5.87 10.74
CA PHE A 247 -10.68 5.43 12.13
C PHE A 247 -10.37 6.55 13.16
N PRO A 248 -9.41 7.48 12.92
CA PRO A 248 -9.16 8.59 13.85
C PRO A 248 -10.36 9.51 14.09
N HIS A 249 -11.39 9.49 13.23
CA HIS A 249 -12.62 10.25 13.44
C HIS A 249 -13.62 9.54 14.36
N VAL A 250 -13.47 8.23 14.55
CA VAL A 250 -14.41 7.37 15.31
C VAL A 250 -13.74 6.62 16.46
N TYR A 251 -12.44 6.81 16.70
CA TYR A 251 -11.64 6.06 17.68
C TYR A 251 -12.19 6.10 19.12
N ARG A 252 -13.02 7.10 19.45
CA ARG A 252 -13.68 7.21 20.76
C ARG A 252 -14.84 6.23 20.94
N ARG A 253 -15.36 5.64 19.86
CA ARG A 253 -16.44 4.64 19.88
C ARG A 253 -15.84 3.29 20.26
N SER A 254 -16.34 2.67 21.33
CA SER A 254 -15.85 1.38 21.83
C SER A 254 -16.02 0.23 20.83
N ASN A 255 -17.06 0.28 20.01
CA ASN A 255 -17.39 -0.72 19.00
C ASN A 255 -16.98 -0.29 17.58
N SER A 256 -15.91 0.50 17.46
CA SER A 256 -15.33 0.86 16.16
C SER A 256 -14.15 -0.05 15.81
N TYR A 257 -14.19 -0.61 14.61
CA TYR A 257 -13.20 -1.56 14.11
C TYR A 257 -12.53 -1.01 12.86
N VAL A 258 -11.22 -1.21 12.81
CA VAL A 258 -10.36 -0.91 11.64
C VAL A 258 -9.74 -2.17 11.04
N SER A 259 -9.83 -3.29 11.78
CA SER A 259 -9.24 -4.57 11.43
C SER A 259 -10.34 -5.58 11.11
N LEU A 260 -10.03 -6.50 10.19
CA LEU A 260 -10.87 -7.64 9.88
C LEU A 260 -10.51 -8.78 10.84
N ILE A 261 -11.33 -8.98 11.85
CA ILE A 261 -11.18 -9.98 12.91
C ILE A 261 -12.24 -11.06 12.69
N PRO A 262 -11.89 -12.37 12.64
CA PRO A 262 -12.86 -13.44 12.46
C PRO A 262 -13.85 -13.41 13.62
N GLU A 263 -15.10 -13.82 13.38
CA GLU A 263 -16.19 -13.83 14.36
C GLU A 263 -16.70 -12.43 14.77
N VAL A 264 -15.81 -11.45 14.94
CA VAL A 264 -16.17 -10.08 15.34
C VAL A 264 -16.64 -9.24 14.16
N THR A 265 -15.91 -9.31 13.05
CA THR A 265 -16.16 -8.45 11.86
C THR A 265 -16.49 -9.26 10.61
N GLY A 266 -16.65 -10.57 10.78
CA GLY A 266 -17.01 -11.50 9.73
C GLY A 266 -16.01 -12.64 9.55
N TRP A 267 -15.80 -13.09 8.32
CA TRP A 267 -15.09 -14.34 8.03
C TRP A 267 -14.16 -14.27 6.82
N PRO A 268 -12.99 -14.94 6.88
CA PRO A 268 -12.07 -15.03 5.76
C PRO A 268 -12.60 -15.96 4.66
N VAL A 269 -12.39 -15.55 3.41
CA VAL A 269 -12.56 -16.40 2.23
C VAL A 269 -11.19 -16.76 1.69
N ILE A 270 -10.93 -18.04 1.46
CA ILE A 270 -9.59 -18.52 1.07
C ILE A 270 -9.59 -19.37 -0.21
N TYR A 271 -8.44 -19.40 -0.87
CA TYR A 271 -8.08 -20.47 -1.83
C TYR A 271 -7.04 -21.41 -1.19
N LYS A 272 -7.20 -22.72 -1.39
CA LYS A 272 -6.26 -23.75 -0.90
C LYS A 272 -4.99 -23.86 -1.76
N ASP A 273 -5.14 -23.85 -3.08
CA ASP A 273 -4.09 -24.04 -4.09
C ASP A 273 -4.44 -23.33 -5.43
N LEU A 274 -3.56 -23.36 -6.44
CA LEU A 274 -3.89 -22.84 -7.79
C LEU A 274 -4.80 -23.77 -8.61
N ASN A 275 -4.92 -25.05 -8.22
CA ASN A 275 -5.60 -26.15 -8.92
C ASN A 275 -5.48 -26.06 -10.46
N LEU A 276 -4.25 -26.14 -10.96
CA LEU A 276 -3.92 -25.97 -12.37
C LEU A 276 -4.46 -27.13 -13.21
N ARG A 277 -4.94 -26.85 -14.43
CA ARG A 277 -5.23 -27.93 -15.38
C ARG A 277 -3.96 -28.75 -15.66
N LYS A 278 -4.11 -30.05 -15.88
CA LYS A 278 -3.00 -30.91 -16.31
C LYS A 278 -2.43 -30.43 -17.64
N VAL A 279 -1.12 -30.23 -17.72
CA VAL A 279 -0.43 -29.76 -18.93
C VAL A 279 -0.42 -30.87 -19.96
N LYS A 280 -0.97 -30.58 -21.14
CA LYS A 280 -0.95 -31.45 -22.32
C LYS A 280 0.04 -30.95 -23.37
N TRP A 281 0.22 -29.63 -23.44
CA TRP A 281 1.14 -29.00 -24.38
C TRP A 281 1.66 -27.68 -23.81
N ILE A 282 2.82 -27.27 -24.31
CA ILE A 282 3.46 -25.99 -24.06
C ILE A 282 3.95 -25.45 -25.39
N SER A 283 3.77 -24.17 -25.66
CA SER A 283 4.33 -23.47 -26.82
C SER A 283 5.04 -22.20 -26.36
N ILE A 284 6.22 -21.95 -26.90
CA ILE A 284 6.99 -20.73 -26.61
C ILE A 284 6.84 -19.73 -27.76
N PHE A 285 6.70 -18.46 -27.40
CA PHE A 285 6.63 -17.30 -28.28
C PHE A 285 5.54 -17.33 -29.37
N SER A 286 4.65 -18.33 -29.33
CA SER A 286 3.50 -18.45 -30.21
C SER A 286 2.41 -19.29 -29.55
N THR A 287 1.18 -19.17 -30.05
CA THR A 287 0.13 -20.14 -29.76
C THR A 287 0.30 -21.40 -30.62
N PRO A 288 -0.27 -22.56 -30.23
CA PRO A 288 -0.18 -23.79 -31.02
C PRO A 288 -0.74 -23.68 -32.44
N ASP A 289 -1.69 -22.76 -32.66
CA ASP A 289 -2.28 -22.48 -33.97
C ASP A 289 -1.55 -21.35 -34.73
N HIS A 290 -0.44 -20.85 -34.18
CA HIS A 290 0.39 -19.77 -34.71
C HIS A 290 -0.31 -18.43 -34.98
N LYS A 291 -1.57 -18.26 -34.57
CA LYS A 291 -2.33 -17.01 -34.78
C LYS A 291 -1.80 -15.84 -33.96
N ARG A 292 -1.27 -16.10 -32.76
CA ARG A 292 -0.63 -15.10 -31.91
C ARG A 292 0.83 -15.48 -31.72
N ARG A 293 1.73 -14.53 -31.95
CA ARG A 293 3.18 -14.70 -31.80
C ARG A 293 3.82 -13.50 -31.13
N PHE A 294 5.01 -13.70 -30.58
CA PHE A 294 5.87 -12.63 -30.12
C PHE A 294 6.45 -11.87 -31.32
N LEU A 295 6.47 -10.53 -31.23
CA LEU A 295 6.96 -9.63 -32.28
C LEU A 295 8.17 -8.85 -31.73
N GLY A 296 9.36 -9.38 -31.98
CA GLY A 296 10.63 -8.75 -31.63
C GLY A 296 11.76 -9.75 -31.45
N GLU A 297 12.92 -9.28 -31.02
CA GLU A 297 14.09 -10.13 -30.80
C GLU A 297 13.97 -10.95 -29.51
N ARG A 298 14.50 -12.16 -29.52
CA ARG A 298 14.47 -13.09 -28.40
C ARG A 298 15.77 -13.90 -28.32
N LYS A 299 16.13 -14.31 -27.12
CA LYS A 299 17.29 -15.15 -26.81
C LYS A 299 16.90 -16.24 -25.82
N THR A 300 17.68 -17.31 -25.83
CA THR A 300 17.63 -18.54 -25.00
C THR A 300 16.47 -18.61 -24.01
N ALA A 301 15.52 -19.50 -24.27
CA ALA A 301 14.48 -19.87 -23.33
C ALA A 301 14.92 -21.12 -22.54
N LEU A 302 14.93 -21.05 -21.21
CA LEU A 302 15.11 -22.20 -20.32
C LEU A 302 13.75 -22.56 -19.72
N MET A 303 13.38 -23.84 -19.77
CA MET A 303 12.19 -24.34 -19.10
C MET A 303 12.48 -25.59 -18.28
N ILE A 304 11.92 -25.64 -17.08
CA ILE A 304 11.98 -26.78 -16.17
C ILE A 304 10.55 -27.05 -15.72
N LEU A 305 10.04 -28.26 -15.97
CA LEU A 305 8.72 -28.72 -15.53
C LEU A 305 8.89 -29.97 -14.68
N ASN A 306 8.48 -29.91 -13.41
CA ASN A 306 8.63 -30.99 -12.43
C ASN A 306 10.04 -31.60 -12.44
N ASP A 307 11.04 -30.72 -12.36
CA ASP A 307 12.47 -31.04 -12.36
C ASP A 307 13.02 -31.65 -13.67
N ARG A 308 12.18 -31.78 -14.71
CA ARG A 308 12.61 -32.13 -16.07
C ARG A 308 12.90 -30.88 -16.88
N LYS A 309 14.13 -30.77 -17.39
CA LYS A 309 14.52 -29.70 -18.31
C LYS A 309 13.92 -29.96 -19.69
N ILE A 310 13.17 -29.00 -20.22
CA ILE A 310 12.63 -29.04 -21.58
C ILE A 310 13.52 -28.16 -22.44
N LEU A 311 14.16 -28.76 -23.44
CA LEU A 311 14.97 -28.04 -24.42
C LEU A 311 14.12 -27.79 -25.66
N PHE A 312 13.91 -26.53 -26.01
CA PHE A 312 13.20 -26.16 -27.22
C PHE A 312 14.23 -26.02 -28.35
N GLN A 313 14.07 -26.80 -29.41
CA GLN A 313 14.86 -26.69 -30.63
C GLN A 313 14.07 -25.86 -31.66
N GLY A 314 14.66 -24.77 -32.13
CA GLY A 314 14.07 -23.89 -33.14
C GLY A 314 13.30 -22.68 -32.58
N ASP A 315 12.84 -21.85 -33.52
CA ASP A 315 12.30 -20.52 -33.28
C ASP A 315 10.89 -20.52 -32.63
N ASN A 316 10.01 -21.43 -33.04
CA ASN A 316 8.66 -21.56 -32.47
C ASN A 316 8.41 -23.04 -32.16
N ALA A 317 8.73 -23.46 -30.94
CA ALA A 317 8.62 -24.85 -30.55
C ALA A 317 7.37 -25.10 -29.70
N THR A 318 6.47 -25.94 -30.22
CA THR A 318 5.36 -26.51 -29.45
C THR A 318 5.75 -27.91 -28.99
N PHE A 319 5.81 -28.11 -27.68
CA PHE A 319 6.08 -29.38 -27.02
C PHE A 319 4.77 -30.01 -26.53
N ARG A 320 4.45 -31.21 -27.01
CA ARG A 320 3.29 -31.99 -26.56
C ARG A 320 3.75 -33.12 -25.64
N LEU A 321 3.03 -33.33 -24.54
CA LEU A 321 3.32 -34.43 -23.61
C LEU A 321 2.47 -35.65 -23.97
N GLU A 322 3.09 -36.84 -23.90
CA GLU A 322 2.40 -38.13 -24.14
C GLU A 322 1.24 -38.36 -23.17
N LYS A 323 1.39 -37.92 -21.92
CA LYS A 323 0.36 -37.96 -20.88
C LYS A 323 0.22 -36.58 -20.26
N ALA A 324 -1.00 -36.23 -19.85
CA ALA A 324 -1.25 -34.97 -19.17
C ALA A 324 -0.56 -34.98 -17.78
N VAL A 325 0.21 -33.94 -17.46
CA VAL A 325 1.05 -33.88 -16.25
C VAL A 325 0.57 -32.76 -15.32
N ASP A 326 0.48 -33.05 -14.02
CA ASP A 326 0.23 -32.06 -12.98
C ASP A 326 1.43 -31.12 -12.79
N ILE A 327 1.22 -29.81 -12.68
CA ILE A 327 2.32 -28.85 -12.42
C ILE A 327 2.60 -28.80 -10.92
N LYS A 328 3.63 -29.52 -10.46
CA LYS A 328 4.18 -29.35 -9.10
C LYS A 328 5.08 -28.12 -9.03
N LYS A 329 5.94 -27.98 -10.05
CA LYS A 329 6.88 -26.86 -10.19
C LYS A 329 7.16 -26.59 -11.67
N LEU A 330 7.14 -25.33 -12.05
CA LEU A 330 7.48 -24.83 -13.37
C LEU A 330 8.41 -23.64 -13.21
N PHE A 331 9.51 -23.64 -13.95
CA PHE A 331 10.34 -22.48 -14.14
C PHE A 331 10.52 -22.23 -15.64
N PHE A 332 10.30 -20.99 -16.06
CA PHE A 332 10.56 -20.52 -17.41
C PHE A 332 11.36 -19.22 -17.33
N GLU A 333 12.38 -19.07 -18.16
CA GLU A 333 13.18 -17.86 -18.26
C GLU A 333 13.55 -17.60 -19.71
N CYS A 334 13.45 -16.35 -20.15
CA CYS A 334 13.90 -15.92 -21.46
C CYS A 334 14.44 -14.49 -21.45
N ARG A 335 15.14 -14.11 -22.52
CA ARG A 335 15.48 -12.73 -22.82
C ARG A 335 14.72 -12.29 -24.06
N LEU A 336 14.05 -11.15 -24.00
CA LEU A 336 13.25 -10.64 -25.11
C LEU A 336 13.36 -9.12 -25.25
N LYS A 337 13.16 -8.62 -26.46
CA LYS A 337 13.13 -7.21 -26.83
C LYS A 337 11.91 -7.00 -27.72
N PRO A 338 10.79 -6.52 -27.16
CA PRO A 338 9.58 -6.25 -27.95
C PRO A 338 9.85 -5.15 -28.98
N GLU A 339 9.31 -5.28 -30.18
CA GLU A 339 9.42 -4.25 -31.23
C GLU A 339 8.07 -3.60 -31.50
N GLU A 340 7.01 -4.40 -31.58
CA GLU A 340 5.64 -3.93 -31.71
C GLU A 340 4.93 -4.01 -30.35
N MET A 341 4.08 -3.03 -30.03
CA MET A 341 3.38 -2.94 -28.74
C MET A 341 1.87 -2.70 -28.89
N SER A 342 1.39 -2.46 -30.11
CA SER A 342 -0.02 -2.22 -30.42
C SER A 342 -0.86 -3.49 -30.53
N ILE A 343 -0.22 -4.68 -30.50
CA ILE A 343 -0.87 -5.97 -30.67
C ILE A 343 -0.55 -6.86 -29.46
N SER A 344 -1.55 -7.64 -29.01
CA SER A 344 -1.37 -8.65 -27.98
C SER A 344 -0.52 -9.82 -28.48
N GLN A 345 0.51 -10.16 -27.72
CA GLN A 345 1.53 -11.14 -28.08
C GLN A 345 1.65 -12.22 -27.01
N VAL A 346 2.22 -13.35 -27.38
CA VAL A 346 2.39 -14.52 -26.51
C VAL A 346 3.87 -14.79 -26.32
N ILE A 347 4.29 -14.98 -25.07
CA ILE A 347 5.67 -15.36 -24.69
C ILE A 347 5.73 -16.85 -24.35
N LEU A 348 4.74 -17.35 -23.63
CA LEU A 348 4.62 -18.75 -23.25
C LEU A 348 3.13 -19.10 -23.17
N SER A 349 2.70 -20.18 -23.80
CA SER A 349 1.31 -20.62 -23.78
C SER A 349 1.22 -22.10 -23.47
N SER A 350 0.17 -22.49 -22.77
CA SER A 350 -0.17 -23.85 -22.40
C SER A 350 -1.68 -23.92 -22.18
N ASN A 351 -2.24 -25.12 -22.17
CA ASN A 351 -3.62 -25.33 -21.72
C ASN A 351 -3.83 -25.08 -20.21
N ALA A 352 -2.74 -24.90 -19.44
CA ALA A 352 -2.75 -24.65 -17.99
C ALA A 352 -2.37 -23.22 -17.59
N PHE A 353 -1.65 -22.47 -18.43
CA PHE A 353 -1.29 -21.07 -18.20
C PHE A 353 -0.88 -20.38 -19.50
N GLU A 354 -0.88 -19.06 -19.53
CA GLU A 354 -0.32 -18.25 -20.62
C GLU A 354 0.35 -16.99 -20.05
N LEU A 355 1.56 -16.69 -20.51
CA LEU A 355 2.27 -15.45 -20.28
C LEU A 355 2.38 -14.73 -21.62
N GLY A 356 1.92 -13.48 -21.66
CA GLY A 356 1.94 -12.66 -22.87
C GLY A 356 2.16 -11.19 -22.59
N LEU A 357 2.18 -10.40 -23.66
CA LEU A 357 2.17 -8.94 -23.63
C LEU A 357 0.83 -8.45 -24.18
N GLY A 358 0.17 -7.56 -23.46
CA GLY A 358 -1.00 -6.85 -23.98
C GLY A 358 -0.60 -5.81 -25.03
N SER A 359 -1.58 -5.33 -25.80
CA SER A 359 -1.49 -4.26 -26.82
C SER A 359 -1.11 -2.86 -26.30
N ASN A 360 -0.52 -2.80 -25.11
CA ASN A 360 -0.12 -1.62 -24.36
C ASN A 360 1.21 -1.85 -23.62
N GLY A 361 1.88 -2.98 -23.90
CA GLY A 361 3.14 -3.37 -23.31
C GLY A 361 3.10 -3.99 -21.92
N TYR A 362 1.93 -4.10 -21.29
CA TYR A 362 1.82 -4.72 -19.97
C TYR A 362 1.90 -6.24 -20.09
N LEU A 363 2.67 -6.88 -19.21
CA LEU A 363 2.70 -8.34 -19.14
C LEU A 363 1.38 -8.84 -18.56
N VAL A 364 0.86 -9.92 -19.14
CA VAL A 364 -0.37 -10.57 -18.72
C VAL A 364 -0.06 -12.02 -18.41
N LEU A 365 -0.35 -12.44 -17.17
CA LEU A 365 -0.33 -13.83 -16.74
C LEU A 365 -1.75 -14.35 -16.62
N LEU A 366 -2.07 -15.36 -17.42
CA LEU A 366 -3.28 -16.16 -17.36
C LEU A 366 -2.94 -17.51 -16.72
N ILE A 367 -3.73 -17.93 -15.75
CA ILE A 367 -3.64 -19.26 -15.13
C ILE A 367 -4.96 -19.96 -15.37
N TYR A 368 -4.94 -21.12 -16.03
CA TYR A 368 -6.10 -21.94 -16.31
C TYR A 368 -6.24 -23.02 -15.25
N SER A 369 -7.28 -22.91 -14.43
CA SER A 369 -7.55 -23.85 -13.35
C SER A 369 -8.58 -24.90 -13.77
N GLU A 370 -8.56 -26.04 -13.10
CA GLU A 370 -9.57 -27.10 -13.22
C GLU A 370 -10.66 -26.88 -12.17
N GLY A 371 -11.93 -26.92 -12.57
CA GLY A 371 -13.07 -26.63 -11.67
C GLY A 371 -13.15 -25.19 -11.13
N ARG A 372 -12.26 -24.30 -11.54
CA ARG A 372 -12.24 -22.87 -11.15
C ARG A 372 -12.07 -21.98 -12.36
N GLU A 373 -12.33 -20.70 -12.17
CA GLU A 373 -12.11 -19.71 -13.22
C GLU A 373 -10.64 -19.31 -13.35
N ASN A 374 -10.27 -18.82 -14.53
CA ASN A 374 -8.89 -18.51 -14.83
C ASN A 374 -8.43 -17.26 -14.07
N PHE A 375 -7.25 -17.31 -13.45
CA PHE A 375 -6.66 -16.12 -12.86
C PHE A 375 -6.03 -15.27 -13.95
N THR A 376 -6.32 -13.98 -13.95
CA THR A 376 -5.65 -13.00 -14.83
C THR A 376 -4.94 -11.96 -13.98
N LYS A 377 -3.65 -11.75 -14.24
CA LYS A 377 -2.85 -10.71 -13.58
C LYS A 377 -2.10 -9.90 -14.61
N PHE A 378 -2.09 -8.58 -14.39
CA PHE A 378 -1.35 -7.62 -15.21
C PHE A 378 -0.12 -7.15 -14.43
N SER A 379 0.95 -6.80 -15.13
CA SER A 379 2.06 -6.07 -14.53
C SER A 379 1.64 -4.64 -14.18
N ASP A 380 2.32 -4.03 -13.20
CA ASP A 380 2.09 -2.60 -12.87
C ASP A 380 2.89 -1.66 -13.78
N MET A 381 3.91 -2.20 -14.46
CA MET A 381 4.78 -1.49 -15.37
C MET A 381 4.73 -2.11 -16.77
N PRO A 382 4.59 -1.31 -17.85
CA PRO A 382 4.69 -1.80 -19.21
C PRO A 382 6.16 -2.02 -19.59
N LEU A 383 6.41 -3.01 -20.43
CA LEU A 383 7.66 -3.07 -21.20
C LEU A 383 7.64 -1.94 -22.25
N LYS A 384 8.83 -1.55 -22.73
CA LYS A 384 8.97 -0.55 -23.81
C LYS A 384 9.54 -1.23 -25.04
N ALA A 385 9.08 -0.79 -26.21
CA ALA A 385 9.64 -1.22 -27.48
C ALA A 385 11.15 -0.91 -27.55
N GLY A 386 11.92 -1.78 -28.20
CA GLY A 386 13.35 -1.59 -28.43
C GLY A 386 14.27 -1.84 -27.23
N LYS A 387 13.74 -2.25 -26.06
CA LYS A 387 14.55 -2.53 -24.85
C LYS A 387 14.63 -4.01 -24.53
N TRP A 388 15.80 -4.47 -24.11
CA TRP A 388 16.01 -5.83 -23.63
C TRP A 388 15.49 -6.04 -22.22
N TYR A 389 14.77 -7.14 -22.03
CA TYR A 389 14.24 -7.57 -20.75
C TYR A 389 14.58 -9.04 -20.49
N LYS A 390 14.97 -9.36 -19.26
CA LYS A 390 15.04 -10.72 -18.75
C LYS A 390 13.72 -11.04 -18.07
N VAL A 391 12.92 -11.92 -18.66
CA VAL A 391 11.59 -12.31 -18.16
C VAL A 391 11.65 -13.73 -17.62
N SER A 392 11.20 -13.94 -16.39
CA SER A 392 11.03 -15.29 -15.85
C SER A 392 9.65 -15.50 -15.21
N LEU A 393 9.14 -16.72 -15.32
CA LEU A 393 7.91 -17.20 -14.73
C LEU A 393 8.22 -18.42 -13.87
N ASN A 394 7.80 -18.39 -12.62
CA ASN A 394 7.89 -19.53 -11.72
C ASN A 394 6.47 -19.88 -11.22
N ILE A 395 5.99 -21.09 -11.49
CA ILE A 395 4.70 -21.60 -11.01
C ILE A 395 4.95 -22.81 -10.10
N THR A 396 4.30 -22.84 -8.94
CA THR A 396 4.21 -23.99 -8.04
C THR A 396 2.74 -24.29 -7.79
N ALA A 397 2.42 -25.33 -7.02
CA ALA A 397 1.03 -25.60 -6.58
C ALA A 397 0.34 -24.41 -5.90
N SER A 398 1.12 -23.46 -5.37
CA SER A 398 0.64 -22.40 -4.49
C SER A 398 1.14 -21.00 -4.86
N GLU A 399 1.90 -20.84 -5.94
CA GLU A 399 2.47 -19.54 -6.29
C GLU A 399 2.75 -19.45 -7.79
N ALA A 400 2.48 -18.30 -8.40
CA ALA A 400 2.98 -17.92 -9.70
C ALA A 400 3.65 -16.52 -9.60
N ILE A 401 4.94 -16.44 -9.92
CA ILE A 401 5.70 -15.17 -9.93
C ILE A 401 6.20 -14.90 -11.35
N VAL A 402 5.96 -13.69 -11.86
CA VAL A 402 6.65 -13.16 -13.03
C VAL A 402 7.68 -12.13 -12.57
N ARG A 403 8.92 -12.26 -13.03
CA ARG A 403 9.99 -11.30 -12.79
C ARG A 403 10.45 -10.68 -14.10
N VAL A 404 10.80 -9.39 -14.03
CA VAL A 404 11.47 -8.65 -15.09
C VAL A 404 12.75 -8.08 -14.52
N ASN A 405 13.90 -8.41 -15.12
CA ASN A 405 15.24 -7.99 -14.67
C ASN A 405 15.48 -8.29 -13.18
N GLY A 406 14.98 -9.43 -12.68
CA GLY A 406 15.10 -9.87 -11.29
C GLY A 406 14.00 -9.35 -10.34
N GLY A 407 13.37 -8.22 -10.65
CA GLY A 407 12.27 -7.66 -9.86
C GLY A 407 10.95 -8.41 -10.11
N ALA A 408 10.24 -8.79 -9.04
CA ALA A 408 8.91 -9.41 -9.16
C ALA A 408 7.87 -8.34 -9.54
N ILE A 409 7.28 -8.50 -10.72
CA ILE A 409 6.31 -7.56 -11.29
C ILE A 409 4.87 -8.10 -11.29
N ILE A 410 4.72 -9.43 -11.21
CA ILE A 410 3.44 -10.10 -10.99
C ILE A 410 3.71 -11.15 -9.92
N ARG A 411 2.89 -11.16 -8.86
CA ARG A 411 2.98 -12.17 -7.80
C ARG A 411 1.59 -12.64 -7.42
N LEU A 412 1.33 -13.91 -7.67
CA LEU A 412 0.14 -14.63 -7.27
C LEU A 412 0.57 -15.68 -6.26
N ARG A 413 0.21 -15.54 -4.99
CA ARG A 413 0.43 -16.56 -3.94
C ARG A 413 -0.91 -17.03 -3.42
N ILE A 414 -1.08 -18.33 -3.32
CA ILE A 414 -2.24 -19.07 -2.85
C ILE A 414 -1.74 -20.19 -1.91
N LYS A 415 -1.53 -19.86 -0.63
CA LYS A 415 -1.47 -20.84 0.47
C LYS A 415 -2.38 -20.33 1.57
N ASN A 416 -3.49 -21.02 1.85
CA ASN A 416 -4.52 -20.61 2.82
C ASN A 416 -4.69 -19.08 2.88
N ARG A 417 -4.70 -18.43 1.72
CA ARG A 417 -4.58 -16.97 1.64
C ARG A 417 -5.97 -16.39 1.58
N VAL A 418 -6.22 -15.42 2.45
CA VAL A 418 -7.43 -14.62 2.39
C VAL A 418 -7.46 -13.87 1.06
N VAL A 419 -8.48 -14.16 0.26
CA VAL A 419 -8.71 -13.58 -1.07
C VAL A 419 -9.88 -12.63 -1.08
N ALA A 420 -10.76 -12.74 -0.09
CA ALA A 420 -11.78 -11.77 0.24
C ALA A 420 -12.17 -11.92 1.71
N TRP A 421 -12.91 -10.97 2.24
CA TRP A 421 -13.49 -11.03 3.57
C TRP A 421 -14.99 -10.83 3.50
N ILE A 422 -15.76 -11.75 4.07
CA ILE A 422 -17.20 -11.57 4.23
C ILE A 422 -17.40 -10.77 5.49
N ILE A 423 -17.89 -9.56 5.38
CA ILE A 423 -18.28 -8.75 6.53
C ILE A 423 -19.63 -9.26 7.02
N ASP A 424 -19.63 -9.67 8.28
CA ASP A 424 -20.80 -10.13 9.02
C ASP A 424 -20.63 -9.69 10.48
N ASN A 425 -21.72 -9.56 11.23
CA ASN A 425 -21.73 -9.20 12.66
C ASN A 425 -21.36 -7.74 13.03
N ILE A 426 -21.62 -6.77 12.16
CA ILE A 426 -21.46 -5.32 12.46
C ILE A 426 -22.69 -4.55 11.98
N ASP A 427 -23.10 -3.52 12.73
CA ASP A 427 -24.29 -2.73 12.40
C ASP A 427 -24.08 -1.86 11.16
N TYR A 428 -22.91 -1.23 11.04
CA TYR A 428 -22.56 -0.30 9.97
C TYR A 428 -21.18 -0.56 9.36
N VAL A 429 -21.06 -0.32 8.05
CA VAL A 429 -19.79 -0.31 7.32
C VAL A 429 -19.69 0.99 6.54
N ILE A 430 -18.62 1.77 6.77
CA ILE A 430 -18.31 2.95 5.96
C ILE A 430 -17.13 2.62 5.05
N LEU A 431 -17.33 2.83 3.76
CA LEU A 431 -16.35 2.62 2.71
C LEU A 431 -16.08 3.92 1.97
N ASP A 432 -14.83 4.35 1.94
CA ASP A 432 -14.33 5.36 1.04
C ASP A 432 -13.59 4.68 -0.11
N SER A 433 -14.24 4.65 -1.28
CA SER A 433 -13.69 4.14 -2.53
C SER A 433 -12.88 5.18 -3.29
N THR A 434 -12.46 6.28 -2.67
CA THR A 434 -11.55 7.28 -3.25
C THR A 434 -10.20 7.30 -2.56
N ALA A 435 -10.14 6.89 -1.30
CA ALA A 435 -8.91 6.66 -0.55
C ALA A 435 -8.58 5.18 -0.49
N SER A 436 -7.28 4.86 -0.52
CA SER A 436 -6.80 3.48 -0.58
C SER A 436 -6.81 2.79 0.79
N ILE A 437 -7.37 1.57 0.79
CA ILE A 437 -7.26 0.40 1.69
C ILE A 437 -7.51 0.51 3.20
N TRP A 438 -8.24 -0.47 3.75
CA TRP A 438 -7.90 -1.04 5.06
C TRP A 438 -6.46 -1.48 5.01
N ALA A 439 -5.55 -0.66 5.53
CA ALA A 439 -4.13 -0.91 5.37
C ALA A 439 -3.73 -2.03 6.33
N PHE A 440 -3.42 -3.18 5.74
CA PHE A 440 -2.74 -4.26 6.40
C PHE A 440 -1.27 -4.25 6.00
N ARG A 441 -0.37 -4.81 6.83
CA ARG A 441 1.08 -4.61 6.72
C ARG A 441 1.69 -5.07 5.37
N GLY A 442 0.97 -5.81 4.53
CA GLY A 442 1.46 -6.33 3.24
C GLY A 442 0.48 -6.32 2.05
N GLY A 443 -0.65 -5.62 2.12
CA GLY A 443 -1.57 -5.53 0.95
C GLY A 443 -3.04 -5.23 1.27
N PHE A 444 -3.91 -5.54 0.31
CA PHE A 444 -5.35 -5.26 0.33
C PHE A 444 -6.18 -6.54 0.32
N ILE A 445 -7.29 -6.56 1.07
CA ILE A 445 -8.29 -7.62 1.03
C ILE A 445 -9.61 -7.03 0.52
N PRO A 446 -10.13 -7.50 -0.63
CA PRO A 446 -11.48 -7.15 -1.07
C PRO A 446 -12.54 -7.59 -0.05
N VAL A 447 -13.57 -6.78 0.14
CA VAL A 447 -14.67 -7.13 1.04
C VAL A 447 -15.94 -7.51 0.29
N ILE A 448 -16.67 -8.44 0.89
CA ILE A 448 -17.99 -8.89 0.49
C ILE A 448 -18.91 -8.48 1.64
N LEU A 449 -20.00 -7.79 1.33
CA LEU A 449 -21.03 -7.52 2.32
C LEU A 449 -22.04 -8.66 2.29
N ASN A 450 -22.43 -9.17 3.47
CA ASN A 450 -23.55 -10.10 3.58
C ASN A 450 -24.80 -9.45 2.91
N PRO A 451 -25.64 -10.19 2.16
CA PRO A 451 -26.82 -9.64 1.48
C PRO A 451 -27.80 -8.84 2.36
N LYS A 452 -27.74 -9.02 3.68
CA LYS A 452 -28.48 -8.24 4.67
C LYS A 452 -28.09 -6.77 4.68
N TYR A 453 -26.84 -6.43 4.40
CA TYR A 453 -26.38 -5.05 4.37
C TYR A 453 -26.97 -4.30 3.18
N LYS A 454 -27.63 -3.17 3.44
CA LYS A 454 -28.17 -2.27 2.43
C LYS A 454 -27.40 -0.96 2.40
N LEU A 455 -27.22 -0.42 1.20
CA LEU A 455 -26.67 0.92 1.02
C LEU A 455 -27.71 1.93 1.50
N ILE A 456 -27.36 2.73 2.51
CA ILE A 456 -28.26 3.75 3.07
C ILE A 456 -27.84 5.17 2.68
N ALA A 457 -26.56 5.40 2.40
CA ALA A 457 -26.06 6.70 1.96
C ALA A 457 -24.85 6.58 1.03
N ALA A 458 -24.72 7.48 0.06
CA ALA A 458 -23.56 7.54 -0.82
C ALA A 458 -23.28 8.96 -1.34
N GLY A 459 -22.02 9.27 -1.63
CA GLY A 459 -21.61 10.52 -2.27
C GLY A 459 -20.09 10.63 -2.34
N ASP A 460 -19.57 11.13 -3.47
CA ASP A 460 -18.12 11.30 -3.72
C ASP A 460 -17.27 10.08 -3.36
N GLY A 461 -17.79 8.88 -3.65
CA GLY A 461 -17.16 7.59 -3.37
C GLY A 461 -17.17 7.15 -1.89
N VAL A 462 -17.80 7.91 -1.00
CA VAL A 462 -18.12 7.43 0.35
C VAL A 462 -19.46 6.69 0.29
N MET A 463 -19.53 5.53 0.95
CA MET A 463 -20.70 4.67 1.01
C MET A 463 -20.93 4.20 2.44
N VAL A 464 -22.17 4.29 2.90
CA VAL A 464 -22.60 3.81 4.22
C VAL A 464 -23.56 2.64 4.04
N PHE A 465 -23.18 1.49 4.58
CA PHE A 465 -24.00 0.29 4.60
C PHE A 465 -24.51 0.03 6.01
N SER A 466 -25.76 -0.42 6.13
CA SER A 466 -26.36 -0.84 7.39
C SER A 466 -26.93 -2.25 7.28
N MET A 467 -26.71 -3.06 8.31
CA MET A 467 -27.28 -4.41 8.42
C MET A 467 -28.78 -4.40 8.77
N ASN A 468 -29.20 -3.43 9.60
CA ASN A 468 -30.54 -3.41 10.22
C ASN A 468 -31.46 -2.33 9.65
N ARG A 469 -30.91 -1.24 9.08
CA ARG A 469 -31.71 -0.12 8.58
C ARG A 469 -31.99 -0.28 7.09
N THR A 470 -33.26 -0.48 6.74
CA THR A 470 -33.73 -0.43 5.35
C THR A 470 -34.31 0.96 5.08
N SER A 471 -33.58 1.80 4.35
CA SER A 471 -34.17 3.02 3.80
C SER A 471 -34.70 2.73 2.40
N LYS A 472 -35.93 3.17 2.09
CA LYS A 472 -36.46 3.14 0.72
C LYS A 472 -35.71 4.10 -0.21
N ARG A 473 -35.00 5.09 0.34
CA ARG A 473 -34.27 6.12 -0.42
C ARG A 473 -32.83 6.26 0.09
N ILE A 474 -31.86 6.15 -0.80
CA ILE A 474 -30.44 6.38 -0.49
C ILE A 474 -30.25 7.87 -0.18
N GLN A 475 -29.64 8.19 0.97
CA GLN A 475 -29.27 9.54 1.34
C GLN A 475 -28.05 10.00 0.55
N ASN A 476 -28.12 11.20 -0.04
CA ASN A 476 -26.98 11.80 -0.71
C ASN A 476 -26.05 12.41 0.33
N LEU A 477 -24.79 12.02 0.33
CA LEU A 477 -23.77 12.57 1.24
C LEU A 477 -23.21 13.90 0.74
N THR A 478 -23.36 14.21 -0.56
CA THR A 478 -22.86 15.45 -1.16
C THR A 478 -23.82 15.99 -2.22
N TYR A 479 -23.69 17.30 -2.50
CA TYR A 479 -24.32 17.93 -3.65
C TYR A 479 -23.50 17.63 -4.92
N GLY A 480 -23.88 16.58 -5.65
CA GLY A 480 -23.14 16.13 -6.85
C GLY A 480 -23.42 16.99 -8.09
N LYS A 481 -22.36 17.41 -8.77
CA LYS A 481 -22.41 17.96 -10.15
C LYS A 481 -22.67 16.90 -11.20
N TYR A 482 -22.31 15.66 -10.88
CA TYR A 482 -22.48 14.49 -11.74
C TYR A 482 -23.18 13.40 -10.95
N LEU A 483 -23.79 12.46 -11.66
CA LEU A 483 -24.39 11.26 -11.09
C LEU A 483 -23.66 10.04 -11.64
N MET A 484 -23.22 9.16 -10.74
CA MET A 484 -22.57 7.91 -11.07
C MET A 484 -23.46 6.74 -10.70
N MET A 485 -23.70 5.87 -11.68
CA MET A 485 -24.44 4.62 -11.54
C MET A 485 -23.45 3.46 -11.72
N ILE A 486 -23.40 2.55 -10.76
CA ILE A 486 -22.49 1.38 -10.74
C ILE A 486 -23.32 0.11 -10.95
N TYR A 487 -22.81 -0.79 -11.79
CA TYR A 487 -23.46 -2.04 -12.16
C TYR A 487 -22.55 -3.24 -11.83
N PRO A 488 -23.10 -4.36 -11.31
CA PRO A 488 -22.36 -5.57 -10.96
C PRO A 488 -22.11 -6.44 -12.22
N SER A 489 -21.84 -5.79 -13.35
CA SER A 489 -21.68 -6.39 -14.66
C SER A 489 -20.55 -5.69 -15.42
N ASP A 490 -19.92 -6.39 -16.35
CA ASP A 490 -18.88 -5.82 -17.20
C ASP A 490 -19.42 -4.81 -18.22
N GLU A 491 -20.71 -4.93 -18.51
CA GLU A 491 -21.51 -3.98 -19.29
C GLU A 491 -22.58 -3.35 -18.38
N PRO A 492 -22.86 -2.04 -18.50
CA PRO A 492 -23.84 -1.36 -17.67
C PRO A 492 -25.27 -1.68 -18.15
N ILE A 493 -25.70 -2.91 -17.87
CA ILE A 493 -27.00 -3.47 -18.25
C ILE A 493 -27.77 -3.83 -16.99
N GLY A 494 -29.08 -3.60 -17.00
CA GLY A 494 -29.97 -3.84 -15.86
C GLY A 494 -30.03 -2.65 -14.90
N GLU A 495 -30.41 -2.91 -13.66
CA GLU A 495 -30.49 -1.89 -12.62
C GLU A 495 -29.13 -1.63 -11.96
N PRO A 496 -28.79 -0.36 -11.67
CA PRO A 496 -27.56 -0.05 -10.95
C PRO A 496 -27.66 -0.53 -9.49
N VAL A 497 -26.59 -1.14 -8.99
CA VAL A 497 -26.48 -1.54 -7.58
C VAL A 497 -26.16 -0.36 -6.66
N ILE A 498 -25.58 0.70 -7.21
CA ILE A 498 -25.28 1.94 -6.50
C ILE A 498 -25.56 3.12 -7.41
N THR A 499 -26.25 4.13 -6.88
CA THR A 499 -26.35 5.46 -7.47
C THR A 499 -25.76 6.46 -6.49
N MET A 500 -24.77 7.24 -6.92
CA MET A 500 -24.08 8.20 -6.04
C MET A 500 -23.85 9.55 -6.74
N PRO A 501 -24.06 10.68 -6.05
CA PRO A 501 -23.63 12.00 -6.52
C PRO A 501 -22.10 12.09 -6.51
N LEU A 502 -21.54 12.79 -7.51
CA LEU A 502 -20.13 13.12 -7.59
C LEU A 502 -19.94 14.62 -7.80
N SER A 503 -18.99 15.20 -7.06
CA SER A 503 -18.56 16.59 -7.19
C SER A 503 -17.56 16.77 -8.36
N LYS A 504 -16.83 15.72 -8.74
CA LYS A 504 -15.79 15.75 -9.80
C LYS A 504 -15.76 14.47 -10.64
N LEU A 505 -15.28 14.57 -11.88
CA LEU A 505 -15.00 13.44 -12.78
C LEU A 505 -13.61 12.85 -12.54
N SER A 506 -13.34 12.44 -11.31
CA SER A 506 -12.06 11.86 -10.90
C SER A 506 -12.24 10.71 -9.91
N TRP A 507 -11.39 9.69 -10.05
CA TRP A 507 -11.35 8.50 -9.24
C TRP A 507 -9.90 7.99 -9.13
N LYS A 508 -9.40 7.79 -7.91
CA LYS A 508 -8.00 7.40 -7.65
C LYS A 508 -7.80 5.89 -7.81
N LEU A 509 -6.56 5.50 -8.14
CA LEU A 509 -6.16 4.09 -8.32
C LEU A 509 -6.40 3.31 -7.02
N ILE A 510 -7.25 2.29 -7.10
CA ILE A 510 -7.56 1.40 -5.98
C ILE A 510 -7.45 -0.06 -6.41
N ALA A 511 -7.08 -0.91 -5.46
CA ALA A 511 -6.87 -2.32 -5.68
C ALA A 511 -8.13 -3.18 -5.40
N SER A 512 -9.12 -2.61 -4.70
CA SER A 512 -10.46 -3.15 -4.52
C SER A 512 -11.39 -2.82 -5.69
N PRO A 513 -12.49 -3.58 -5.89
CA PRO A 513 -13.53 -3.17 -6.82
C PRO A 513 -14.12 -1.81 -6.41
N LEU A 514 -14.71 -1.11 -7.38
CA LEU A 514 -15.36 0.19 -7.18
C LEU A 514 -16.44 0.16 -6.09
N ALA A 515 -17.11 -1.00 -5.95
CA ALA A 515 -18.12 -1.29 -4.94
C ALA A 515 -18.01 -2.76 -4.50
N PRO A 516 -18.31 -3.11 -3.24
CA PRO A 516 -18.32 -4.50 -2.77
C PRO A 516 -19.23 -5.42 -3.60
N GLN A 517 -20.36 -4.89 -4.09
CA GLN A 517 -21.34 -5.62 -4.90
C GLN A 517 -20.80 -6.05 -6.27
N CYS A 518 -19.71 -5.43 -6.74
CA CYS A 518 -19.03 -5.85 -7.96
C CYS A 518 -18.18 -7.12 -7.77
N LEU A 519 -17.97 -7.57 -6.53
CA LEU A 519 -17.26 -8.81 -6.20
C LEU A 519 -18.25 -9.96 -6.07
N ILE A 520 -18.23 -10.87 -7.05
CA ILE A 520 -19.07 -12.07 -7.07
C ILE A 520 -18.21 -13.23 -6.61
N VAL A 521 -18.61 -13.87 -5.51
CA VAL A 521 -17.91 -15.02 -4.94
C VAL A 521 -18.87 -16.19 -4.86
N GLU A 522 -18.42 -17.32 -5.40
CA GLU A 522 -19.07 -18.61 -5.22
C GLU A 522 -18.35 -19.34 -4.09
N LEU A 523 -19.03 -19.42 -2.94
CA LEU A 523 -18.52 -20.13 -1.78
C LEU A 523 -18.70 -21.63 -2.00
N GLY A 524 -17.65 -22.39 -1.68
CA GLY A 524 -17.69 -23.82 -1.53
C GLY A 524 -17.84 -24.19 -0.07
N ASP A 525 -17.07 -25.19 0.36
CA ASP A 525 -17.20 -25.75 1.69
C ASP A 525 -16.70 -24.79 2.77
N GLU A 526 -17.32 -24.93 3.94
CA GLU A 526 -16.80 -24.37 5.17
C GLU A 526 -15.60 -25.18 5.65
N LEU A 527 -14.57 -24.48 6.11
CA LEU A 527 -13.35 -25.06 6.63
C LEU A 527 -13.21 -24.65 8.08
N HIS A 528 -12.93 -25.63 8.94
CA HIS A 528 -12.75 -25.41 10.36
C HIS A 528 -11.27 -25.42 10.75
N ASN A 529 -10.92 -24.63 11.76
CA ASN A 529 -9.58 -24.55 12.34
C ASN A 529 -8.47 -24.31 11.30
N VAL A 530 -8.68 -23.35 10.41
CA VAL A 530 -7.75 -23.06 9.32
C VAL A 530 -6.65 -22.14 9.79
N THR A 531 -5.40 -22.61 9.69
CA THR A 531 -4.23 -21.75 9.83
C THR A 531 -4.08 -20.90 8.57
N ILE A 532 -4.31 -19.60 8.70
CA ILE A 532 -4.27 -18.65 7.60
C ILE A 532 -2.86 -18.08 7.48
N SER A 533 -2.18 -18.37 6.37
CA SER A 533 -0.83 -17.85 6.12
C SER A 533 -0.88 -16.59 5.25
N GLY A 534 -0.01 -15.63 5.53
CA GLY A 534 -0.04 -14.32 4.89
C GLY A 534 -1.08 -13.37 5.46
N ALA A 535 -1.92 -13.82 6.40
CA ALA A 535 -2.83 -13.00 7.19
C ALA A 535 -2.23 -12.63 8.57
N GLU A 536 -1.09 -13.21 8.92
CA GLU A 536 -0.19 -12.72 9.98
C GLU A 536 0.33 -11.29 9.68
N GLU A 537 0.32 -10.87 8.41
CA GLU A 537 0.50 -9.46 8.00
C GLU A 537 -0.77 -8.60 8.22
N TYR A 538 -1.91 -9.23 8.56
CA TYR A 538 -3.27 -8.67 8.58
C TYR A 538 -3.96 -8.79 9.95
N ALA A 539 -3.21 -9.12 11.01
CA ALA A 539 -3.65 -9.15 12.42
C ALA A 539 -4.54 -10.35 12.86
N PHE A 540 -4.34 -11.55 12.32
CA PHE A 540 -4.95 -12.76 12.90
C PHE A 540 -4.04 -13.37 13.96
N THR A 541 -4.52 -13.44 15.20
CA THR A 541 -3.76 -13.88 16.37
C THR A 541 -4.04 -15.34 16.73
N ARG A 542 -4.98 -15.99 16.03
CA ARG A 542 -5.36 -17.41 16.17
C ARG A 542 -5.70 -18.02 14.80
N PRO A 543 -5.56 -19.35 14.61
CA PRO A 543 -6.19 -20.01 13.46
C PRO A 543 -7.66 -19.61 13.42
N ALA A 544 -8.15 -19.28 12.23
CA ALA A 544 -9.55 -18.92 12.10
C ALA A 544 -10.37 -20.18 12.40
N MET A 545 -11.27 -20.09 13.40
CA MET A 545 -12.19 -21.18 13.74
C MET A 545 -12.96 -21.65 12.50
N LYS A 546 -13.23 -20.71 11.60
CA LYS A 546 -13.98 -20.90 10.37
C LYS A 546 -13.38 -20.05 9.25
N ALA A 547 -13.29 -20.63 8.06
CA ALA A 547 -13.03 -19.94 6.81
C ALA A 547 -13.89 -20.53 5.70
N TYR A 548 -14.27 -19.72 4.71
CA TYR A 548 -14.99 -20.22 3.54
C TYR A 548 -14.03 -20.50 2.39
N LEU A 549 -14.16 -21.65 1.75
CA LEU A 549 -13.43 -21.93 0.51
C LEU A 549 -14.08 -21.17 -0.64
N ALA A 550 -13.32 -20.43 -1.44
CA ALA A 550 -13.82 -19.91 -2.70
C ALA A 550 -13.68 -20.96 -3.82
N LYS A 551 -14.81 -21.35 -4.44
CA LYS A 551 -14.80 -22.06 -5.73
C LYS A 551 -14.46 -21.10 -6.86
N ARG A 552 -15.03 -19.89 -6.81
CA ARG A 552 -14.90 -18.88 -7.85
C ARG A 552 -14.92 -17.46 -7.28
N ILE A 553 -14.09 -16.58 -7.83
CA ILE A 553 -14.14 -15.13 -7.53
C ILE A 553 -14.08 -14.36 -8.84
N ARG A 554 -15.03 -13.45 -9.03
CA ARG A 554 -15.14 -12.55 -10.18
C ARG A 554 -15.28 -11.13 -9.68
N VAL A 555 -14.57 -10.21 -10.34
CA VAL A 555 -14.90 -8.80 -10.26
C VAL A 555 -15.60 -8.44 -11.55
N LYS A 556 -16.87 -8.05 -11.48
CA LYS A 556 -17.63 -7.52 -12.61
C LYS A 556 -18.15 -6.15 -12.22
N CYS A 557 -17.67 -5.14 -12.90
CA CYS A 557 -17.97 -3.78 -12.52
C CYS A 557 -17.96 -2.89 -13.76
N SER A 558 -19.01 -2.10 -13.90
CA SER A 558 -19.11 -1.03 -14.88
C SER A 558 -19.83 0.14 -14.27
N ALA A 559 -19.64 1.32 -14.85
CA ALA A 559 -20.28 2.52 -14.38
C ALA A 559 -20.68 3.42 -15.54
N ILE A 560 -21.75 4.18 -15.33
CA ILE A 560 -22.14 5.31 -16.16
C ILE A 560 -22.03 6.55 -15.29
N ILE A 561 -21.29 7.55 -15.76
CA ILE A 561 -21.23 8.87 -15.12
C ILE A 561 -21.84 9.87 -16.08
N HIS A 562 -22.77 10.69 -15.62
CA HIS A 562 -23.35 11.75 -16.43
C HIS A 562 -23.53 13.05 -15.64
N GLY A 563 -23.53 14.18 -16.35
CA GLY A 563 -23.76 15.49 -15.76
C GLY A 563 -23.49 16.60 -16.76
N LYS A 564 -23.22 17.81 -16.25
CA LYS A 564 -22.93 18.98 -17.09
C LYS A 564 -21.52 19.50 -16.83
N ILE A 565 -20.82 19.81 -17.90
CA ILE A 565 -19.55 20.54 -17.88
C ILE A 565 -19.82 21.99 -18.30
N LYS A 566 -19.07 22.95 -17.72
CA LYS A 566 -19.14 24.35 -18.10
C LYS A 566 -17.87 24.71 -18.88
N VAL A 567 -18.06 25.25 -20.08
CA VAL A 567 -17.01 25.74 -20.96
C VAL A 567 -17.08 27.26 -20.94
N ASN A 568 -15.97 27.91 -20.57
CA ASN A 568 -15.95 29.38 -20.40
C ASN A 568 -15.73 30.10 -21.74
N GLU A 569 -14.91 29.54 -22.61
CA GLU A 569 -14.51 30.15 -23.89
C GLU A 569 -14.80 29.18 -25.03
N THR A 570 -15.33 29.69 -26.13
CA THR A 570 -15.52 28.89 -27.33
C THR A 570 -14.16 28.49 -27.91
N GLY A 571 -14.00 27.24 -28.35
CA GLY A 571 -12.77 26.78 -28.98
C GLY A 571 -12.63 25.27 -29.08
N TYR A 572 -11.45 24.80 -29.48
CA TYR A 572 -11.14 23.37 -29.54
C TYR A 572 -10.58 22.86 -28.21
N TYR A 573 -11.13 21.76 -27.73
CA TYR A 573 -10.76 21.11 -26.49
C TYR A 573 -10.29 19.68 -26.74
N ALA A 574 -9.25 19.26 -26.03
CA ALA A 574 -8.83 17.87 -25.96
C ALA A 574 -9.25 17.26 -24.61
N VAL A 575 -9.87 16.08 -24.66
CA VAL A 575 -10.19 15.31 -23.45
C VAL A 575 -8.97 14.48 -23.05
N LYS A 576 -8.30 14.89 -21.97
CA LYS A 576 -7.20 14.14 -21.36
C LYS A 576 -7.75 13.09 -20.40
N ILE A 577 -7.40 11.82 -20.64
CA ILE A 577 -7.78 10.66 -19.82
C ILE A 577 -6.51 10.00 -19.29
N LYS A 578 -6.31 10.04 -17.97
CA LYS A 578 -5.01 9.70 -17.37
C LYS A 578 -4.66 8.20 -17.41
N LYS A 579 -5.63 7.28 -17.33
CA LYS A 579 -5.46 5.82 -17.58
C LYS A 579 -6.80 5.12 -17.36
N SER A 580 -7.04 3.97 -18.02
CA SER A 580 -8.16 3.08 -17.69
C SER A 580 -7.90 1.65 -18.12
N ILE A 581 -6.69 1.11 -17.97
CA ILE A 581 -6.39 -0.24 -18.46
C ILE A 581 -6.57 -1.22 -17.31
N PRO A 582 -7.32 -2.34 -17.48
CA PRO A 582 -7.86 -2.97 -18.71
C PRO A 582 -9.34 -2.62 -19.03
N SER A 583 -9.82 -1.47 -18.60
CA SER A 583 -11.20 -1.00 -18.77
C SER A 583 -11.42 -0.25 -20.08
N ILE A 584 -12.66 -0.28 -20.56
CA ILE A 584 -13.06 0.44 -21.77
C ILE A 584 -13.75 1.72 -21.32
N LEU A 585 -13.26 2.86 -21.80
CA LEU A 585 -13.87 4.16 -21.59
C LEU A 585 -14.44 4.69 -22.90
N GLU A 586 -15.71 5.07 -22.87
CA GLU A 586 -16.35 5.85 -23.92
C GLU A 586 -16.81 7.18 -23.32
N VAL A 587 -16.34 8.29 -23.88
CA VAL A 587 -16.74 9.63 -23.47
C VAL A 587 -17.60 10.22 -24.58
N ARG A 588 -18.78 10.75 -24.23
CA ARG A 588 -19.65 11.51 -25.11
C ARG A 588 -19.87 12.90 -24.55
N ILE A 589 -19.76 13.91 -25.40
CA ILE A 589 -20.14 15.29 -25.09
C ILE A 589 -21.25 15.66 -26.08
N ASP A 590 -22.41 16.10 -25.56
CA ASP A 590 -23.61 16.39 -26.36
C ASP A 590 -24.01 15.27 -27.33
N GLY A 591 -23.89 14.03 -26.84
CA GLY A 591 -24.19 12.82 -27.61
C GLY A 591 -23.09 12.39 -28.58
N VAL A 592 -22.13 13.27 -28.90
CA VAL A 592 -21.03 12.99 -29.83
C VAL A 592 -19.92 12.23 -29.13
N ARG A 593 -19.49 11.10 -29.71
CA ARG A 593 -18.40 10.28 -29.17
C ARG A 593 -17.05 10.94 -29.39
N ILE A 594 -16.30 11.11 -28.30
CA ILE A 594 -14.98 11.73 -28.30
C ILE A 594 -13.92 10.64 -28.44
N ALA A 595 -13.11 10.72 -29.50
CA ALA A 595 -11.91 9.91 -29.63
C ALA A 595 -10.81 10.46 -28.72
N LYS A 596 -10.05 9.56 -28.08
CA LYS A 596 -8.95 9.94 -27.18
C LYS A 596 -7.96 10.84 -27.93
N GLU A 597 -7.57 11.95 -27.30
CA GLU A 597 -6.58 12.92 -27.81
C GLU A 597 -6.97 13.61 -29.15
N LYS A 598 -8.20 13.45 -29.64
CA LYS A 598 -8.70 14.27 -30.76
C LYS A 598 -9.35 15.56 -30.27
N PRO A 599 -9.13 16.69 -30.96
CA PRO A 599 -9.78 17.96 -30.65
C PRO A 599 -11.29 17.88 -30.91
N VAL A 600 -12.07 18.51 -30.04
CA VAL A 600 -13.53 18.69 -30.19
C VAL A 600 -13.87 20.15 -29.98
N TYR A 601 -14.64 20.71 -30.91
CA TYR A 601 -15.10 22.09 -30.82
C TYR A 601 -16.25 22.20 -29.82
N LEU A 602 -16.14 23.12 -28.86
CA LEU A 602 -17.17 23.40 -27.87
C LEU A 602 -17.43 24.91 -27.82
N SER A 603 -18.69 25.30 -27.80
CA SER A 603 -19.12 26.69 -27.55
C SER A 603 -18.94 27.06 -26.08
N SER A 604 -18.88 28.36 -25.77
CA SER A 604 -19.07 28.80 -24.39
C SER A 604 -20.47 28.42 -23.91
N GLY A 605 -20.59 27.88 -22.69
CA GLY A 605 -21.87 27.44 -22.14
C GLY A 605 -21.80 26.12 -21.37
N SER A 606 -22.96 25.48 -21.23
CA SER A 606 -23.09 24.20 -20.53
C SER A 606 -23.28 23.07 -21.53
N HIS A 607 -22.43 22.05 -21.43
CA HIS A 607 -22.47 20.87 -22.28
C HIS A 607 -22.77 19.63 -21.45
N SER A 608 -23.52 18.69 -22.02
CA SER A 608 -23.80 17.41 -21.40
C SER A 608 -22.61 16.47 -21.58
N ILE A 609 -22.22 15.77 -20.50
CA ILE A 609 -21.18 14.74 -20.55
C ILE A 609 -21.76 13.41 -20.10
N LYS A 610 -21.41 12.35 -20.84
CA LYS A 610 -21.68 10.95 -20.47
C LYS A 610 -20.43 10.12 -20.64
N ILE A 611 -20.04 9.40 -19.59
CA ILE A 611 -18.90 8.51 -19.56
C ILE A 611 -19.41 7.12 -19.29
N THR A 612 -19.19 6.21 -20.24
CA THR A 612 -19.47 4.78 -20.08
C THR A 612 -18.16 4.09 -19.77
N TRP A 613 -18.04 3.53 -18.56
CA TRP A 613 -16.85 2.88 -18.07
C TRP A 613 -17.12 1.37 -17.88
N LYS A 614 -16.64 0.57 -18.82
CA LYS A 614 -16.92 -0.87 -18.90
C LYS A 614 -15.72 -1.68 -18.40
N ARG A 615 -15.97 -2.88 -17.89
CA ARG A 615 -14.92 -3.82 -17.44
C ARG A 615 -13.92 -3.17 -16.47
N ILE A 616 -14.45 -2.49 -15.45
CA ILE A 616 -13.65 -1.84 -14.39
C ILE A 616 -12.95 -2.93 -13.59
N ARG A 617 -11.62 -2.99 -13.70
CA ARG A 617 -10.76 -3.92 -12.93
C ARG A 617 -9.85 -3.17 -11.97
N TYR A 618 -9.31 -2.04 -12.44
CA TYR A 618 -8.54 -1.09 -11.64
C TYR A 618 -9.20 0.28 -11.81
N PRO A 619 -10.04 0.72 -10.86
CA PRO A 619 -10.72 1.99 -10.97
C PRO A 619 -9.68 3.11 -10.88
N LEU A 620 -9.32 3.69 -12.02
CA LEU A 620 -8.53 4.89 -12.15
C LEU A 620 -9.18 5.71 -13.26
N LEU A 621 -9.63 6.92 -12.93
CA LEU A 621 -10.28 7.80 -13.87
C LEU A 621 -9.90 9.24 -13.53
N GLU A 622 -9.37 9.99 -14.48
CA GLU A 622 -9.22 11.44 -14.34
C GLU A 622 -9.49 12.03 -15.71
N ILE A 623 -10.62 12.72 -15.83
CA ILE A 623 -11.05 13.36 -17.07
C ILE A 623 -10.83 14.86 -16.90
N LYS A 624 -10.01 15.43 -17.79
CA LYS A 624 -9.75 16.86 -17.86
C LYS A 624 -10.00 17.34 -19.28
N LEU A 625 -10.76 18.43 -19.41
CA LEU A 625 -10.87 19.19 -20.64
C LEU A 625 -9.75 20.21 -20.68
N ALA A 626 -8.90 20.14 -21.70
CA ALA A 626 -7.84 21.11 -21.92
C ALA A 626 -8.14 21.89 -23.21
N LYS A 627 -8.26 23.22 -23.12
CA LYS A 627 -8.35 24.08 -24.30
C LYS A 627 -7.03 23.95 -25.07
N LEU A 628 -7.11 23.79 -26.39
CA LEU A 628 -5.95 23.82 -27.27
C LEU A 628 -5.66 25.27 -27.67
N PRO A 629 -4.39 25.66 -27.83
CA PRO A 629 -4.05 27.00 -28.31
C PRO A 629 -4.62 27.22 -29.71
N ASP A 630 -5.15 28.42 -29.96
CA ASP A 630 -5.81 28.79 -31.21
C ASP A 630 -4.88 28.68 -32.45
N CYS A 631 -3.56 28.71 -32.25
CA CYS A 631 -2.55 28.59 -33.32
C CYS A 631 -2.44 27.20 -33.97
N LEU A 632 -3.03 26.14 -33.40
CA LEU A 632 -3.06 24.81 -34.05
C LEU A 632 -4.02 24.74 -35.26
N ASN A 633 -4.71 25.84 -35.57
CA ASN A 633 -5.71 25.94 -36.64
C ASN A 633 -5.28 26.77 -37.86
N SER A 634 -4.03 27.23 -37.93
CA SER A 634 -3.52 27.91 -39.13
C SER A 634 -2.59 26.98 -39.91
N ALA A 635 -2.80 26.88 -41.21
CA ALA A 635 -1.93 26.15 -42.13
C ALA A 635 -0.49 26.72 -42.23
N SER A 636 -0.13 27.69 -41.38
CA SER A 636 1.13 28.43 -41.38
C SER A 636 2.17 27.98 -40.34
N CYS A 637 1.96 26.85 -39.65
CA CYS A 637 2.94 26.27 -38.71
C CYS A 637 3.57 24.96 -39.20
N LEU A 638 3.67 24.79 -40.52
CA LEU A 638 4.61 23.87 -41.17
C LEU A 638 5.61 24.73 -41.98
N GLN A 639 6.44 25.51 -41.26
CA GLN A 639 7.68 26.08 -41.77
C GLN A 639 8.77 25.88 -40.72
#